data_AF-D5SLT8-F1
#
_entry.id   AF-D5SLT8-F1
#
_cell.length_a   1.000
_cell.length_b   1.000
_cell.length_c   1.000
_cell.angle_alpha   90.00
_cell.angle_beta   90.00
_cell.angle_gamma   90.00
#
_symmetry.space_group_name_H-M   'P 1'
#
loop_
_entity.id
_entity.type
_entity.pdbx_description
1 polymer ?
#
loop_
_entity_poly.entity_id
_entity_poly.type
_entity_poly.pdbx_seq_one_letter_code
_entity_poly.pdbx_strand_id
1 'polypeptide(L)'
;MSPRPHDPATRPTRRIAPPPGAAAARVPGPGPRRRTVLRTAVGTAGATALLTAAPLRASAAPPPTGPFAVAGSHIVWWSPEQGTDTAVVAFAAGELSRYLRHITGGGPGAFPPRRVDRPGHGVALLPPPAGPGVPEALAAEAGRLLTDRGEEAHTVLVTSPGALTAGNSARAALYAVYALLERAGVRFFAPALPGYGGGGEHVPRDTALTLPATALLEEPAWAWRRKYVEEGTSHTPEGLVHLLDWMAKNRLNTLVHPYDYNHWGHITWDRVRATAAPEAARRGILVEVGGHGYESFLPPERHPAFYTSGANVFDVHDPAALDTYVRAVTAYLTERPEIAVFDCWPPDSATWPAASVAAFGSVTDAEAHVVNTLRVALATTLPSVRVERVAYGAAIAPPTPGRGFHPRVLIDFAPYERTYRHALDDPASAANAPLASLLRSWAATAEGPLAVYDYNRRYRWRSLPVRPLRVLAADARFYAALGADGLGSYSEPADWLPFEAVHLFSARLARDPGTDPDTWLGQYLADRFGPAARHLADYYARTTADPDGFSDPGYAAAAESAYREAAAALDRALAVLAGRPEHLLVARLRSHLELALADVAISTAATAGARATARATYRTLLEERRFQGLVLQDIRAVQRWGGTLAHRDGHPLYRLPAHASLVTDRLTVARGGSTTVRLRAQDIDWRGHTVTWTAAFPPGLTPSATSGTLTPAGPADGTQRLTLTASPSLATGAHQAVFTFVCDGGLPLPPARLTVTVGTAGGSAARTGEEAPMP
;
A
#
# COMPACT_ATOMS: atom_id res chain seq x y z
N MET A 1 18.35 34.10 23.58
CA MET A 1 17.52 35.00 22.76
C MET A 1 17.12 34.22 21.52
N SER A 2 15.96 33.56 21.59
CA SER A 2 15.40 32.72 20.53
C SER A 2 14.16 33.43 19.96
N PRO A 3 13.92 33.44 18.64
CA PRO A 3 12.68 33.95 18.08
C PRO A 3 11.60 32.86 18.11
N ARG A 4 10.39 33.25 18.55
CA ARG A 4 9.18 32.42 18.68
C ARG A 4 8.62 32.02 17.31
N PRO A 5 7.94 30.86 17.19
CA PRO A 5 7.19 30.49 16.00
C PRO A 5 5.82 31.19 15.96
N HIS A 6 5.43 31.65 14.77
CA HIS A 6 4.16 32.32 14.48
C HIS A 6 3.01 31.33 14.25
N ASP A 7 1.90 31.61 14.92
CA ASP A 7 0.58 31.00 14.82
C ASP A 7 -0.23 31.66 13.68
N PRO A 8 -0.87 30.92 12.75
CA PRO A 8 -1.77 31.51 11.77
C PRO A 8 -3.24 31.18 12.09
N ALA A 9 -3.85 31.95 12.98
CA ALA A 9 -5.30 32.07 13.03
C ALA A 9 -5.71 33.49 13.45
N THR A 10 -6.16 34.27 12.47
CA THR A 10 -7.20 35.33 12.50
C THR A 10 -6.86 36.46 11.53
N ARG A 11 -7.61 36.58 10.43
CA ARG A 11 -7.86 37.89 9.80
C ARG A 11 -9.30 37.98 9.27
N PRO A 12 -9.86 39.21 9.24
CA PRO A 12 -11.26 39.45 9.49
C PRO A 12 -12.12 39.48 8.22
N THR A 13 -13.40 39.21 8.43
CA THR A 13 -14.50 39.44 7.48
C THR A 13 -14.55 40.90 7.03
N ARG A 14 -14.38 41.15 5.73
CA ARG A 14 -14.76 42.41 5.09
C ARG A 14 -15.92 42.14 4.14
N ARG A 15 -17.12 42.55 4.56
CA ARG A 15 -18.29 42.74 3.69
C ARG A 15 -17.93 43.77 2.62
N ILE A 16 -18.11 43.42 1.35
CA ILE A 16 -18.22 44.38 0.25
C ILE A 16 -19.58 44.15 -0.40
N ALA A 17 -20.39 45.21 -0.42
CA ALA A 17 -21.71 45.28 -1.03
C ALA A 17 -21.60 45.32 -2.58
N PRO A 18 -22.65 44.94 -3.33
CA PRO A 18 -22.60 44.83 -4.78
C PRO A 18 -22.85 46.19 -5.47
N PRO A 19 -22.39 46.40 -6.71
CA PRO A 19 -22.90 47.47 -7.57
C PRO A 19 -24.08 46.98 -8.45
N PRO A 20 -24.94 47.91 -8.92
CA PRO A 20 -26.28 47.61 -9.42
C PRO A 20 -26.33 47.27 -10.92
N GLY A 21 -27.41 46.61 -11.33
CA GLY A 21 -27.63 46.13 -12.70
C GLY A 21 -28.40 47.08 -13.62
N ALA A 22 -28.35 46.75 -14.92
CA ALA A 22 -29.32 46.98 -16.01
C ALA A 22 -28.56 46.65 -17.33
N ALA A 23 -29.09 46.08 -18.41
CA ALA A 23 -30.41 45.64 -18.79
C ALA A 23 -30.26 44.58 -19.92
N ALA A 24 -31.35 43.85 -20.17
CA ALA A 24 -31.47 42.76 -21.13
C ALA A 24 -31.34 43.19 -22.61
N ALA A 25 -30.75 42.30 -23.42
CA ALA A 25 -31.08 42.13 -24.82
C ALA A 25 -31.08 40.63 -25.14
N ARG A 26 -32.10 40.20 -25.87
CA ARG A 26 -32.58 38.81 -26.03
C ARG A 26 -32.36 38.38 -27.49
N VAL A 27 -32.09 37.07 -27.68
CA VAL A 27 -32.35 36.22 -28.89
C VAL A 27 -31.24 36.20 -29.98
N PRO A 28 -31.01 35.08 -30.74
CA PRO A 28 -31.13 33.63 -30.48
C PRO A 28 -29.82 32.83 -30.71
N GLY A 29 -29.75 31.60 -30.20
CA GLY A 29 -28.59 30.70 -30.38
C GLY A 29 -28.55 29.92 -31.70
N PRO A 30 -27.53 29.05 -31.88
CA PRO A 30 -27.65 27.87 -32.73
C PRO A 30 -27.35 26.57 -31.98
N GLY A 31 -28.14 25.55 -32.29
CA GLY A 31 -28.10 24.20 -31.71
C GLY A 31 -26.91 23.32 -32.14
N PRO A 32 -26.97 22.02 -31.78
CA PRO A 32 -25.80 21.15 -31.70
C PRO A 32 -25.35 20.66 -33.08
N ARG A 33 -24.05 20.79 -33.38
CA ARG A 33 -23.45 20.26 -34.60
C ARG A 33 -23.21 18.75 -34.46
N ARG A 34 -24.06 17.97 -35.13
CA ARG A 34 -23.82 16.56 -35.49
C ARG A 34 -22.58 16.46 -36.38
N ARG A 35 -21.60 15.63 -36.02
CA ARG A 35 -20.50 15.23 -36.91
C ARG A 35 -21.02 14.12 -37.84
N THR A 36 -21.34 14.49 -39.07
CA THR A 36 -21.59 13.56 -40.18
C THR A 36 -20.24 13.17 -40.78
N VAL A 37 -19.92 11.88 -40.76
CA VAL A 37 -18.78 11.30 -41.47
C VAL A 37 -19.14 11.23 -42.96
N LEU A 38 -18.49 12.04 -43.78
CA LEU A 38 -18.60 11.99 -45.23
C LEU A 38 -17.45 11.15 -45.79
N ARG A 39 -17.81 10.01 -46.36
CA ARG A 39 -16.98 9.19 -47.26
C ARG A 39 -16.64 10.01 -48.50
N THR A 40 -15.36 10.16 -48.80
CA THR A 40 -14.88 10.54 -50.13
C THR A 40 -14.10 9.37 -50.71
N ALA A 41 -14.58 8.89 -51.86
CA ALA A 41 -13.96 7.89 -52.70
C ALA A 41 -13.19 8.57 -53.84
N VAL A 42 -11.88 8.29 -53.94
CA VAL A 42 -10.98 8.31 -55.12
C VAL A 42 -9.74 7.53 -54.63
N GLY A 43 -9.07 6.62 -55.33
CA GLY A 43 -9.06 6.16 -56.70
C GLY A 43 -8.11 4.95 -56.76
N THR A 44 -8.43 4.01 -57.61
CA THR A 44 -7.76 2.72 -57.81
C THR A 44 -6.40 2.88 -58.53
N ALA A 45 -5.33 2.34 -57.95
CA ALA A 45 -4.14 1.91 -58.66
C ALA A 45 -3.75 0.51 -58.17
N GLY A 46 -3.77 -0.45 -59.09
CA GLY A 46 -3.65 -1.87 -58.81
C GLY A 46 -2.28 -2.30 -58.34
N ALA A 47 -2.27 -3.15 -57.31
CA ALA A 47 -1.20 -4.11 -57.05
C ALA A 47 -1.89 -5.47 -56.89
N THR A 48 -1.58 -6.37 -57.81
CA THR A 48 -2.03 -7.77 -57.86
C THR A 48 -1.51 -8.50 -56.62
N ALA A 49 -2.34 -8.58 -55.58
CA ALA A 49 -2.08 -9.46 -54.45
C ALA A 49 -2.56 -10.87 -54.82
N LEU A 50 -1.62 -11.81 -54.89
CA LEU A 50 -1.89 -13.25 -54.88
C LEU A 50 -2.73 -13.56 -53.63
N LEU A 51 -4.02 -13.84 -53.85
CA LEU A 51 -4.91 -14.44 -52.86
C LEU A 51 -4.41 -15.86 -52.58
N THR A 52 -3.53 -16.00 -51.60
CA THR A 52 -3.40 -17.27 -50.89
C THR A 52 -4.70 -17.47 -50.11
N ALA A 53 -5.52 -18.42 -50.55
CA ALA A 53 -6.69 -18.84 -49.82
C ALA A 53 -6.23 -19.30 -48.43
N ALA A 54 -6.54 -18.51 -47.39
CA ALA A 54 -6.39 -18.96 -46.02
C ALA A 54 -7.23 -20.24 -45.87
N PRO A 55 -6.66 -21.34 -45.33
CA PRO A 55 -7.45 -22.55 -45.13
C PRO A 55 -8.62 -22.20 -44.20
N LEU A 56 -9.84 -22.51 -44.66
CA LEU A 56 -11.04 -22.55 -43.83
C LEU A 56 -10.70 -23.37 -42.59
N ARG A 57 -10.50 -22.70 -41.44
CA ARG A 57 -10.39 -23.38 -40.15
C ARG A 57 -11.71 -24.09 -39.93
N ALA A 58 -11.67 -25.42 -40.02
CA ALA A 58 -12.79 -26.26 -39.60
C ALA A 58 -13.18 -25.84 -38.19
N SER A 59 -14.43 -25.42 -38.00
CA SER A 59 -14.99 -25.16 -36.68
C SER A 59 -14.99 -26.48 -35.92
N ALA A 60 -14.00 -26.68 -35.04
CA ALA A 60 -14.05 -27.76 -34.08
C ALA A 60 -15.35 -27.62 -33.29
N ALA A 61 -16.06 -28.73 -33.06
CA ALA A 61 -17.23 -28.72 -32.20
C ALA A 61 -16.82 -28.19 -30.81
N PRO A 62 -17.64 -27.35 -30.15
CA PRO A 62 -17.33 -26.87 -28.82
C PRO A 62 -17.14 -28.04 -27.85
N PRO A 63 -16.20 -27.94 -26.90
CA PRO A 63 -15.93 -29.02 -25.96
C PRO A 63 -17.18 -29.34 -25.12
N PRO A 64 -17.38 -30.62 -24.74
CA PRO A 64 -18.53 -31.00 -23.92
C PRO A 64 -18.51 -30.28 -22.57
N THR A 65 -19.64 -29.66 -22.21
CA THR A 65 -19.76 -28.95 -20.94
C THR A 65 -19.99 -29.95 -19.81
N GLY A 66 -19.29 -29.77 -18.69
CA GLY A 66 -19.43 -30.65 -17.53
C GLY A 66 -18.42 -30.33 -16.43
N PRO A 67 -18.73 -30.70 -15.17
CA PRO A 67 -17.76 -30.61 -14.08
C PRO A 67 -16.59 -31.56 -14.32
N PHE A 68 -15.46 -31.29 -13.66
CA PHE A 68 -14.23 -32.06 -13.83
C PHE A 68 -13.70 -32.56 -12.48
N ALA A 69 -13.54 -33.88 -12.36
CA ALA A 69 -12.92 -34.51 -11.19
C ALA A 69 -11.40 -34.43 -11.28
N VAL A 70 -10.76 -33.88 -10.25
CA VAL A 70 -9.31 -33.60 -10.27
C VAL A 70 -8.47 -34.86 -9.94
N ALA A 71 -9.05 -35.87 -9.30
CA ALA A 71 -8.35 -37.07 -8.88
C ALA A 71 -7.56 -37.75 -10.01
N GLY A 72 -6.29 -38.07 -9.76
CA GLY A 72 -5.40 -38.74 -10.72
C GLY A 72 -4.94 -37.88 -11.90
N SER A 73 -5.30 -36.59 -11.94
CA SER A 73 -4.94 -35.69 -13.04
C SER A 73 -3.46 -35.32 -13.05
N HIS A 74 -2.97 -34.86 -14.20
CA HIS A 74 -1.64 -34.31 -14.39
C HIS A 74 -1.71 -32.89 -14.96
N ILE A 75 -0.62 -32.13 -14.77
CA ILE A 75 -0.52 -30.74 -15.23
C ILE A 75 0.39 -30.68 -16.45
N VAL A 76 -0.09 -30.05 -17.52
CA VAL A 76 0.73 -29.65 -18.67
C VAL A 76 0.71 -28.13 -18.82
N TRP A 77 1.83 -27.54 -19.26
CA TRP A 77 1.93 -26.10 -19.46
C TRP A 77 2.77 -25.77 -20.69
N TRP A 78 2.54 -24.59 -21.27
CA TRP A 78 3.23 -24.14 -22.48
C TRP A 78 3.42 -22.63 -22.49
N SER A 79 4.48 -22.21 -23.17
CA SER A 79 4.85 -20.82 -23.43
C SER A 79 5.73 -20.81 -24.69
N PRO A 80 5.75 -19.72 -25.50
CA PRO A 80 6.75 -19.54 -26.57
C PRO A 80 8.18 -19.62 -26.03
N GLU A 81 9.19 -19.64 -26.92
CA GLU A 81 10.61 -19.92 -26.60
C GLU A 81 11.21 -19.18 -25.39
N GLN A 82 12.36 -19.69 -24.93
CA GLN A 82 12.99 -19.43 -23.62
C GLN A 82 13.10 -17.94 -23.25
N GLY A 83 12.79 -17.61 -21.99
CA GLY A 83 12.86 -16.24 -21.47
C GLY A 83 12.06 -16.04 -20.18
N THR A 84 11.85 -14.79 -19.77
CA THR A 84 11.07 -14.39 -18.59
C THR A 84 9.64 -14.93 -18.64
N ASP A 85 8.99 -14.90 -19.80
CA ASP A 85 7.64 -15.43 -20.00
C ASP A 85 7.54 -16.93 -19.69
N THR A 86 8.54 -17.71 -20.12
CA THR A 86 8.62 -19.14 -19.79
C THR A 86 8.70 -19.35 -18.28
N ALA A 87 9.47 -18.52 -17.56
CA ALA A 87 9.59 -18.62 -16.11
C ALA A 87 8.28 -18.30 -15.38
N VAL A 88 7.51 -17.32 -15.87
CA VAL A 88 6.20 -16.96 -15.30
C VAL A 88 5.18 -18.08 -15.49
N VAL A 89 5.08 -18.68 -16.68
CA VAL A 89 4.13 -19.80 -16.89
C VAL A 89 4.55 -21.06 -16.13
N ALA A 90 5.87 -21.33 -16.04
CA ALA A 90 6.38 -22.41 -15.20
C ALA A 90 6.02 -22.19 -13.72
N PHE A 91 6.12 -20.95 -13.22
CA PHE A 91 5.66 -20.58 -11.89
C PHE A 91 4.16 -20.79 -11.72
N ALA A 92 3.34 -20.38 -12.70
CA ALA A 92 1.90 -20.61 -12.68
C ALA A 92 1.53 -22.10 -12.58
N ALA A 93 2.19 -22.96 -13.35
CA ALA A 93 1.99 -24.40 -13.27
C ALA A 93 2.43 -24.97 -11.90
N GLY A 94 3.51 -24.43 -11.33
CA GLY A 94 3.97 -24.76 -9.98
C GLY A 94 2.99 -24.34 -8.89
N GLU A 95 2.37 -23.16 -9.01
CA GLU A 95 1.32 -22.69 -8.10
C GLU A 95 0.10 -23.60 -8.15
N LEU A 96 -0.41 -23.93 -9.35
CA LEU A 96 -1.52 -24.86 -9.50
C LEU A 96 -1.21 -26.21 -8.83
N SER A 97 -0.03 -26.77 -9.10
CA SER A 97 0.45 -28.01 -8.49
C SER A 97 0.47 -27.92 -6.96
N ARG A 98 1.03 -26.83 -6.40
CA ARG A 98 1.14 -26.60 -4.96
C ARG A 98 -0.23 -26.54 -4.29
N TYR A 99 -1.16 -25.74 -4.81
CA TYR A 99 -2.49 -25.64 -4.21
C TYR A 99 -3.29 -26.92 -4.36
N LEU A 100 -3.25 -27.60 -5.50
CA LEU A 100 -3.96 -28.87 -5.67
C LEU A 100 -3.47 -29.92 -4.66
N ARG A 101 -2.15 -29.98 -4.39
CA ARG A 101 -1.62 -30.84 -3.31
C ARG A 101 -2.18 -30.46 -1.94
N HIS A 102 -2.22 -29.18 -1.60
CA HIS A 102 -2.77 -28.73 -0.33
C HIS A 102 -4.27 -29.01 -0.20
N ILE A 103 -5.03 -28.85 -1.29
CA ILE A 103 -6.47 -29.09 -1.30
C ILE A 103 -6.76 -30.58 -1.15
N THR A 104 -6.12 -31.44 -1.95
CA THR A 104 -6.43 -32.87 -1.99
C THR A 104 -5.66 -33.71 -0.97
N GLY A 105 -4.71 -33.11 -0.24
CA GLY A 105 -3.82 -33.83 0.67
C GLY A 105 -2.75 -34.68 -0.05
N GLY A 106 -2.49 -34.40 -1.33
CA GLY A 106 -1.49 -35.12 -2.13
C GLY A 106 -0.04 -34.88 -1.67
N GLY A 107 0.78 -35.94 -1.68
CA GLY A 107 2.20 -35.86 -1.29
C GLY A 107 3.10 -35.11 -2.29
N PRO A 108 4.41 -34.93 -1.97
CA PRO A 108 5.35 -34.07 -2.72
C PRO A 108 5.57 -34.35 -4.22
N GLY A 109 5.02 -35.43 -4.78
CA GLY A 109 5.06 -35.75 -6.22
C GLY A 109 3.72 -35.68 -6.94
N ALA A 110 2.62 -35.31 -6.26
CA ALA A 110 1.31 -35.21 -6.88
C ALA A 110 1.21 -33.98 -7.80
N PHE A 111 0.48 -34.16 -8.90
CA PHE A 111 0.27 -33.17 -9.97
C PHE A 111 1.58 -32.61 -10.57
N PRO A 112 2.49 -33.46 -11.10
CA PRO A 112 3.76 -32.99 -11.66
C PRO A 112 3.51 -32.13 -12.90
N PRO A 113 4.02 -30.89 -12.95
CA PRO A 113 3.93 -30.04 -14.15
C PRO A 113 4.88 -30.52 -15.25
N ARG A 114 4.37 -30.69 -16.47
CA ARG A 114 5.16 -31.04 -17.66
C ARG A 114 5.04 -29.95 -18.74
N ARG A 115 6.18 -29.49 -19.26
CA ARG A 115 6.18 -28.57 -20.40
C ARG A 115 5.81 -29.31 -21.69
N VAL A 116 5.03 -28.66 -22.53
CA VAL A 116 4.76 -29.07 -23.91
C VAL A 116 5.02 -27.90 -24.86
N ASP A 117 5.38 -28.20 -26.10
CA ASP A 117 5.62 -27.20 -27.13
C ASP A 117 4.32 -26.82 -27.82
N ARG A 118 3.87 -25.58 -27.61
CA ARG A 118 2.66 -25.00 -28.20
C ARG A 118 2.76 -23.47 -28.21
N PRO A 119 2.21 -22.78 -29.22
CA PRO A 119 2.10 -21.32 -29.20
C PRO A 119 1.19 -20.80 -28.08
N GLY A 120 1.45 -19.57 -27.64
CA GLY A 120 0.71 -18.88 -26.58
C GLY A 120 1.11 -19.32 -25.17
N HIS A 121 0.38 -18.85 -24.15
CA HIS A 121 0.71 -19.11 -22.75
C HIS A 121 -0.47 -19.79 -22.04
N GLY A 122 -0.20 -20.90 -21.34
CA GLY A 122 -1.24 -21.56 -20.56
C GLY A 122 -0.82 -22.78 -19.77
N VAL A 123 -1.78 -23.28 -19.00
CA VAL A 123 -1.70 -24.46 -18.13
C VAL A 123 -2.99 -25.26 -18.30
N ALA A 124 -2.90 -26.58 -18.37
CA ALA A 124 -4.06 -27.47 -18.39
C ALA A 124 -3.91 -28.60 -17.38
N LEU A 125 -5.04 -29.01 -16.82
CA LEU A 125 -5.20 -30.11 -15.88
C LEU A 125 -6.04 -31.20 -16.56
N LEU A 126 -5.42 -32.36 -16.78
CA LEU A 126 -5.95 -33.41 -17.64
C LEU A 126 -6.03 -34.76 -16.91
N PRO A 127 -7.03 -35.62 -17.20
CA PRO A 127 -7.23 -36.88 -16.51
C PRO A 127 -6.26 -37.96 -17.02
N PRO A 128 -6.10 -39.08 -16.30
CA PRO A 128 -5.37 -40.24 -16.78
C PRO A 128 -6.27 -41.16 -17.65
N PRO A 129 -5.75 -41.87 -18.67
CA PRO A 129 -4.49 -41.67 -19.38
C PRO A 129 -4.73 -40.76 -20.59
N ALA A 130 -4.93 -39.45 -20.38
CA ALA A 130 -4.90 -38.53 -21.53
C ALA A 130 -3.49 -38.55 -22.14
N GLY A 131 -3.42 -38.47 -23.48
CA GLY A 131 -2.15 -38.33 -24.18
C GLY A 131 -1.38 -37.09 -23.71
N PRO A 132 -0.07 -36.99 -24.00
CA PRO A 132 0.80 -35.96 -23.42
C PRO A 132 0.50 -34.52 -23.88
N GLY A 133 -0.50 -34.31 -24.73
CA GLY A 133 -0.81 -33.02 -25.35
C GLY A 133 -2.08 -32.38 -24.82
N VAL A 134 -2.19 -31.06 -25.00
CA VAL A 134 -3.40 -30.30 -24.70
C VAL A 134 -4.49 -30.64 -25.73
N PRO A 135 -5.73 -30.98 -25.34
CA PRO A 135 -6.82 -31.25 -26.29
C PRO A 135 -7.07 -30.05 -27.23
N GLU A 136 -7.03 -30.28 -28.54
CA GLU A 136 -7.07 -29.19 -29.52
C GLU A 136 -8.40 -28.42 -29.50
N ALA A 137 -9.52 -29.08 -29.19
CA ALA A 137 -10.81 -28.40 -29.05
C ALA A 137 -10.82 -27.36 -27.90
N LEU A 138 -10.22 -27.71 -26.74
CA LEU A 138 -10.12 -26.77 -25.61
C LEU A 138 -9.20 -25.60 -25.95
N ALA A 139 -8.10 -25.89 -26.62
CA ALA A 139 -7.11 -24.89 -26.91
C ALA A 139 -7.52 -23.96 -28.07
N ALA A 140 -8.26 -24.48 -29.05
CA ALA A 140 -8.91 -23.69 -30.09
C ALA A 140 -10.00 -22.77 -29.51
N GLU A 141 -10.81 -23.27 -28.56
CA GLU A 141 -11.81 -22.46 -27.87
C GLU A 141 -11.17 -21.35 -27.03
N ALA A 142 -10.11 -21.66 -26.28
CA ALA A 142 -9.34 -20.65 -25.55
C ALA A 142 -8.77 -19.58 -26.50
N GLY A 143 -8.18 -19.99 -27.62
CA GLY A 143 -7.69 -19.08 -28.65
C GLY A 143 -8.80 -18.19 -29.22
N ARG A 144 -9.99 -18.75 -29.47
CA ARG A 144 -11.16 -18.00 -29.96
C ARG A 144 -11.62 -16.93 -28.97
N LEU A 145 -11.66 -17.25 -27.67
CA LEU A 145 -12.07 -16.30 -26.63
C LEU A 145 -11.07 -15.15 -26.44
N LEU A 146 -9.78 -15.43 -26.65
CA LEU A 146 -8.68 -14.48 -26.44
C LEU A 146 -8.31 -13.64 -27.67
N THR A 147 -8.77 -14.04 -28.86
CA THR A 147 -8.53 -13.30 -30.12
C THR A 147 -9.13 -11.89 -30.01
N ASP A 148 -8.38 -10.89 -30.47
CA ASP A 148 -8.73 -9.47 -30.46
C ASP A 148 -8.99 -8.87 -29.06
N ARG A 149 -8.41 -9.47 -28.01
CA ARG A 149 -8.47 -8.96 -26.62
C ARG A 149 -7.15 -8.34 -26.16
N GLY A 150 -7.18 -7.59 -25.07
CA GLY A 150 -5.99 -6.97 -24.47
C GLY A 150 -4.94 -7.97 -23.98
N GLU A 151 -3.73 -7.46 -23.68
CA GLU A 151 -2.54 -8.24 -23.26
C GLU A 151 -2.80 -9.11 -22.01
N GLU A 152 -3.66 -8.63 -21.11
CA GLU A 152 -3.97 -9.31 -19.84
C GLU A 152 -5.30 -10.05 -19.84
N ALA A 153 -5.96 -10.15 -21.01
CA ALA A 153 -7.12 -10.99 -21.16
C ALA A 153 -6.75 -12.45 -20.96
N HIS A 154 -7.59 -13.16 -20.23
CA HIS A 154 -7.36 -14.55 -19.87
C HIS A 154 -8.66 -15.34 -19.72
N THR A 155 -8.55 -16.66 -19.87
CA THR A 155 -9.70 -17.56 -19.87
C THR A 155 -9.49 -18.75 -18.95
N VAL A 156 -10.59 -19.20 -18.32
CA VAL A 156 -10.66 -20.47 -17.59
C VAL A 156 -11.76 -21.31 -18.19
N LEU A 157 -11.40 -22.48 -18.70
CA LEU A 157 -12.31 -23.46 -19.26
C LEU A 157 -12.27 -24.70 -18.37
N VAL A 158 -13.40 -25.11 -17.82
CA VAL A 158 -13.57 -26.38 -17.10
C VAL A 158 -14.65 -27.17 -17.82
N THR A 159 -14.26 -28.33 -18.32
CA THR A 159 -15.08 -29.20 -19.18
C THR A 159 -14.91 -30.65 -18.76
N SER A 160 -15.74 -31.55 -19.29
CA SER A 160 -15.34 -32.95 -19.35
C SER A 160 -14.58 -33.16 -20.67
N PRO A 161 -13.30 -33.56 -20.68
CA PRO A 161 -12.64 -34.30 -19.61
C PRO A 161 -11.58 -33.51 -18.83
N GLY A 162 -11.46 -32.18 -18.91
CA GLY A 162 -10.37 -31.45 -18.23
C GLY A 162 -10.57 -29.95 -18.05
N ALA A 163 -9.59 -29.31 -17.41
CA ALA A 163 -9.54 -27.86 -17.22
C ALA A 163 -8.36 -27.22 -17.96
N LEU A 164 -8.55 -26.02 -18.49
CA LEU A 164 -7.54 -25.25 -19.22
C LEU A 164 -7.60 -23.79 -18.79
N THR A 165 -6.43 -23.22 -18.52
CA THR A 165 -6.22 -21.80 -18.26
C THR A 165 -5.26 -21.25 -19.30
N ALA A 166 -5.60 -20.14 -19.94
CA ALA A 166 -4.74 -19.50 -20.94
C ALA A 166 -4.88 -17.98 -20.89
N GLY A 167 -3.88 -17.26 -21.40
CA GLY A 167 -3.92 -15.81 -21.47
C GLY A 167 -3.07 -15.24 -22.62
N ASN A 168 -3.31 -13.97 -22.93
CA ASN A 168 -2.60 -13.24 -24.00
C ASN A 168 -1.16 -12.86 -23.65
N SER A 169 -0.77 -13.05 -22.40
CA SER A 169 0.61 -12.92 -21.91
C SER A 169 0.89 -13.98 -20.85
N ALA A 170 2.17 -14.18 -20.50
CA ALA A 170 2.55 -15.11 -19.44
C ALA A 170 1.93 -14.73 -18.09
N ARG A 171 1.85 -13.43 -17.77
CA ARG A 171 1.18 -12.91 -16.58
C ARG A 171 -0.34 -13.19 -16.59
N ALA A 172 -0.99 -13.02 -17.74
CA ALA A 172 -2.41 -13.36 -17.90
C ALA A 172 -2.69 -14.85 -17.66
N ALA A 173 -1.79 -15.74 -18.10
CA ALA A 173 -1.88 -17.16 -17.81
C ALA A 173 -1.74 -17.46 -16.30
N LEU A 174 -0.86 -16.77 -15.58
CA LEU A 174 -0.76 -16.86 -14.11
C LEU A 174 -2.06 -16.41 -13.44
N TYR A 175 -2.67 -15.30 -13.89
CA TYR A 175 -3.95 -14.84 -13.36
C TYR A 175 -5.10 -15.82 -13.61
N ALA A 176 -5.10 -16.50 -14.75
CA ALA A 176 -6.06 -17.56 -15.05
C ALA A 176 -5.92 -18.76 -14.11
N VAL A 177 -4.70 -19.13 -13.73
CA VAL A 177 -4.46 -20.16 -12.71
C VAL A 177 -5.06 -19.74 -11.36
N TYR A 178 -4.86 -18.50 -10.91
CA TYR A 178 -5.50 -18.02 -9.68
C TYR A 178 -7.02 -17.97 -9.79
N ALA A 179 -7.57 -17.62 -10.97
CA ALA A 179 -9.02 -17.67 -11.23
C ALA A 179 -9.58 -19.10 -11.15
N LEU A 180 -8.82 -20.11 -11.61
CA LEU A 180 -9.18 -21.52 -11.44
C LEU A 180 -9.12 -21.95 -9.98
N LEU A 181 -8.11 -21.50 -9.23
CA LEU A 181 -7.97 -21.80 -7.80
C LEU A 181 -9.09 -21.18 -6.96
N GLU A 182 -9.55 -19.99 -7.28
CA GLU A 182 -10.73 -19.38 -6.65
C GLU A 182 -11.99 -20.25 -6.84
N ARG A 183 -12.14 -20.90 -8.00
CA ARG A 183 -13.22 -21.87 -8.30
C ARG A 183 -13.04 -23.20 -7.59
N ALA A 184 -11.81 -23.56 -7.24
CA ALA A 184 -11.51 -24.68 -6.34
C ALA A 184 -11.77 -24.32 -4.86
N GLY A 185 -12.20 -23.10 -4.55
CA GLY A 185 -12.53 -22.62 -3.20
C GLY A 185 -11.41 -21.87 -2.49
N VAL A 186 -10.28 -21.61 -3.14
CA VAL A 186 -9.18 -20.82 -2.54
C VAL A 186 -9.57 -19.33 -2.42
N ARG A 187 -9.13 -18.65 -1.35
CA ARG A 187 -9.28 -17.20 -1.17
C ARG A 187 -7.98 -16.55 -0.71
N PHE A 188 -7.64 -15.40 -1.30
CA PHE A 188 -6.37 -14.69 -1.06
C PHE A 188 -6.62 -13.34 -0.39
N PHE A 189 -6.58 -13.29 0.95
CA PHE A 189 -6.99 -12.11 1.70
C PHE A 189 -5.86 -11.09 1.91
N ALA A 190 -4.67 -11.55 2.26
CA ALA A 190 -3.57 -10.69 2.63
C ALA A 190 -2.21 -11.28 2.22
N PRO A 191 -1.14 -10.46 2.15
CA PRO A 191 0.22 -10.95 2.15
C PRO A 191 0.43 -11.88 3.36
N ALA A 192 1.35 -12.84 3.23
CA ALA A 192 1.65 -13.82 4.28
C ALA A 192 2.44 -13.23 5.46
N LEU A 193 1.97 -12.09 6.00
CA LEU A 193 2.59 -11.40 7.12
C LEU A 193 2.44 -12.24 8.40
N PRO A 194 3.45 -12.25 9.30
CA PRO A 194 3.40 -13.03 10.54
C PRO A 194 2.18 -12.74 11.42
N GLY A 195 1.69 -11.49 11.39
CA GLY A 195 0.50 -11.07 12.11
C GLY A 195 -0.77 -11.86 11.78
N TYR A 196 -0.81 -12.57 10.65
CA TYR A 196 -1.93 -13.41 10.26
C TYR A 196 -1.93 -14.81 10.84
N GLY A 197 -0.81 -15.29 11.40
CA GLY A 197 -0.71 -16.66 11.93
C GLY A 197 -1.07 -17.73 10.90
N GLY A 198 -0.70 -17.52 9.62
CA GLY A 198 -1.07 -18.39 8.50
C GLY A 198 -2.45 -18.10 7.88
N GLY A 199 -3.25 -17.23 8.48
CA GLY A 199 -4.58 -16.84 7.97
C GLY A 199 -4.57 -15.80 6.84
N GLY A 200 -3.48 -15.65 6.07
CA GLY A 200 -3.44 -14.72 4.92
C GLY A 200 -4.24 -15.22 3.72
N GLU A 201 -4.47 -16.53 3.64
CA GLU A 201 -5.28 -17.18 2.61
C GLU A 201 -6.15 -18.29 3.23
N HIS A 202 -7.22 -18.66 2.55
CA HIS A 202 -8.00 -19.86 2.84
C HIS A 202 -7.78 -20.87 1.72
N VAL A 203 -7.33 -22.07 2.07
CA VAL A 203 -7.20 -23.20 1.16
C VAL A 203 -8.12 -24.31 1.69
N PRO A 204 -9.15 -24.73 0.94
CA PRO A 204 -10.06 -25.78 1.38
C PRO A 204 -9.34 -27.13 1.42
N ARG A 205 -9.88 -28.08 2.18
CA ARG A 205 -9.45 -29.49 2.14
C ARG A 205 -10.57 -30.32 1.52
N ASP A 206 -10.30 -30.90 0.35
CA ASP A 206 -11.23 -31.73 -0.40
C ASP A 206 -10.46 -32.79 -1.21
N THR A 207 -10.49 -34.04 -0.73
CA THR A 207 -9.84 -35.19 -1.39
C THR A 207 -10.56 -35.62 -2.68
N ALA A 208 -11.82 -35.20 -2.86
CA ALA A 208 -12.68 -35.52 -4.01
C ALA A 208 -12.98 -34.27 -4.86
N LEU A 209 -12.04 -33.31 -4.87
CA LEU A 209 -12.18 -32.03 -5.54
C LEU A 209 -12.76 -32.17 -6.95
N THR A 210 -13.92 -31.55 -7.13
CA THR A 210 -14.60 -31.44 -8.41
C THR A 210 -14.71 -29.97 -8.79
N LEU A 211 -14.10 -29.60 -9.91
CA LEU A 211 -14.17 -28.26 -10.46
C LEU A 211 -15.52 -28.07 -11.18
N PRO A 212 -16.26 -26.99 -10.90
CA PRO A 212 -17.53 -26.72 -11.57
C PRO A 212 -17.29 -26.36 -13.04
N ALA A 213 -18.20 -26.81 -13.93
CA ALA A 213 -18.20 -26.45 -15.34
C ALA A 213 -18.09 -24.92 -15.50
N THR A 214 -17.12 -24.46 -16.26
CA THR A 214 -16.76 -23.03 -16.33
C THR A 214 -16.37 -22.67 -17.76
N ALA A 215 -16.90 -21.55 -18.24
CA ALA A 215 -16.35 -20.82 -19.37
C ALA A 215 -16.24 -19.34 -18.96
N LEU A 216 -15.05 -18.97 -18.48
CA LEU A 216 -14.75 -17.62 -18.00
C LEU A 216 -13.82 -16.93 -18.99
N LEU A 217 -14.16 -15.70 -19.37
CA LEU A 217 -13.23 -14.75 -19.97
C LEU A 217 -13.16 -13.54 -19.03
N GLU A 218 -11.95 -13.17 -18.60
CA GLU A 218 -11.70 -11.97 -17.80
C GLU A 218 -10.71 -11.06 -18.54
N GLU A 219 -11.01 -9.76 -18.52
CA GLU A 219 -10.17 -8.68 -19.05
C GLU A 219 -10.22 -7.53 -18.02
N PRO A 220 -9.07 -7.06 -17.50
CA PRO A 220 -9.06 -5.99 -16.52
C PRO A 220 -9.46 -4.66 -17.16
N ALA A 221 -10.23 -3.84 -16.45
CA ALA A 221 -10.65 -2.53 -16.92
C ALA A 221 -9.50 -1.52 -17.08
N TRP A 222 -8.47 -1.63 -16.23
CA TRP A 222 -7.33 -0.70 -16.22
C TRP A 222 -6.01 -1.41 -16.42
N ALA A 223 -5.12 -0.82 -17.22
CA ALA A 223 -3.78 -1.34 -17.48
C ALA A 223 -2.84 -1.23 -16.26
N TRP A 224 -2.94 -0.14 -15.48
CA TRP A 224 -2.02 0.13 -14.36
C TRP A 224 -2.66 -0.17 -13.01
N ARG A 225 -2.28 -1.29 -12.39
CA ARG A 225 -2.87 -1.74 -11.12
C ARG A 225 -1.78 -1.87 -10.07
N ARG A 226 -1.59 -0.80 -9.31
CA ARG A 226 -0.36 -0.49 -8.58
C ARG A 226 -0.46 -0.67 -7.06
N LYS A 227 0.66 -1.03 -6.43
CA LYS A 227 0.89 -0.86 -4.99
C LYS A 227 2.19 -0.11 -4.74
N TYR A 228 2.09 0.90 -3.88
CA TYR A 228 3.21 1.76 -3.52
C TYR A 228 3.80 1.35 -2.17
N VAL A 229 5.12 1.43 -2.09
CA VAL A 229 5.88 1.33 -0.84
C VAL A 229 5.94 2.69 -0.13
N GLU A 230 6.12 3.78 -0.88
CA GLU A 230 6.28 5.15 -0.35
C GLU A 230 7.35 5.25 0.74
N GLU A 231 7.04 5.93 1.85
CA GLU A 231 7.87 5.99 3.06
C GLU A 231 8.31 4.60 3.53
N GLY A 232 7.56 3.53 3.24
CA GLY A 232 8.04 2.16 3.38
C GLY A 232 8.58 1.80 4.78
N THR A 233 8.06 2.43 5.83
CA THR A 233 8.61 2.38 7.19
C THR A 233 8.71 0.95 7.70
N SER A 234 7.70 0.12 7.44
CA SER A 234 7.63 -1.25 7.94
C SER A 234 7.83 -2.34 6.88
N HIS A 235 8.20 -1.98 5.65
CA HIS A 235 8.50 -2.95 4.59
C HIS A 235 9.87 -3.56 4.77
N THR A 236 10.01 -4.88 4.65
CA THR A 236 11.30 -5.59 4.61
C THR A 236 11.49 -6.28 3.25
N PRO A 237 12.72 -6.69 2.85
CA PRO A 237 12.91 -7.47 1.63
C PRO A 237 11.97 -8.70 1.55
N GLU A 238 11.82 -9.44 2.65
CA GLU A 238 10.90 -10.58 2.74
C GLU A 238 9.44 -10.15 2.68
N GLY A 239 9.08 -9.05 3.37
CA GLY A 239 7.75 -8.47 3.32
C GLY A 239 7.33 -8.05 1.91
N LEU A 240 8.27 -7.56 1.09
CA LEU A 240 8.02 -7.24 -0.31
C LEU A 240 7.73 -8.49 -1.15
N VAL A 241 8.38 -9.62 -0.88
CA VAL A 241 8.04 -10.89 -1.55
C VAL A 241 6.61 -11.31 -1.22
N HIS A 242 6.21 -11.22 0.05
CA HIS A 242 4.83 -11.50 0.45
C HIS A 242 3.82 -10.55 -0.21
N LEU A 243 4.17 -9.27 -0.38
CA LEU A 243 3.35 -8.30 -1.09
C LEU A 243 3.22 -8.67 -2.57
N LEU A 244 4.33 -9.01 -3.25
CA LEU A 244 4.34 -9.44 -4.65
C LEU A 244 3.49 -10.70 -4.88
N ASP A 245 3.54 -11.68 -3.97
CA ASP A 245 2.65 -12.85 -3.97
C ASP A 245 1.17 -12.43 -3.93
N TRP A 246 0.81 -11.59 -2.97
CA TRP A 246 -0.56 -11.13 -2.80
C TRP A 246 -1.03 -10.28 -4.00
N MET A 247 -0.16 -9.43 -4.54
CA MET A 247 -0.41 -8.64 -5.75
C MET A 247 -0.77 -9.54 -6.92
N ALA A 248 0.04 -10.58 -7.20
CA ALA A 248 -0.22 -11.50 -8.31
C ALA A 248 -1.53 -12.27 -8.12
N LYS A 249 -1.80 -12.77 -6.91
CA LYS A 249 -3.04 -13.48 -6.55
C LYS A 249 -4.29 -12.59 -6.73
N ASN A 250 -4.16 -11.30 -6.42
CA ASN A 250 -5.21 -10.29 -6.60
C ASN A 250 -5.13 -9.56 -7.95
N ARG A 251 -4.23 -10.01 -8.84
CA ARG A 251 -4.05 -9.56 -10.23
C ARG A 251 -3.69 -8.08 -10.37
N LEU A 252 -2.96 -7.55 -9.39
CA LEU A 252 -2.19 -6.32 -9.53
C LEU A 252 -0.89 -6.62 -10.29
N ASN A 253 -0.37 -5.64 -11.02
CA ASN A 253 0.69 -5.87 -11.99
C ASN A 253 1.90 -4.94 -11.89
N THR A 254 1.88 -3.94 -11.00
CA THR A 254 3.00 -3.01 -10.87
C THR A 254 3.32 -2.71 -9.40
N LEU A 255 4.57 -2.96 -9.00
CA LEU A 255 5.12 -2.55 -7.71
C LEU A 255 5.83 -1.21 -7.89
N VAL A 256 5.40 -0.21 -7.11
CA VAL A 256 6.03 1.11 -7.08
C VAL A 256 6.88 1.23 -5.83
N HIS A 257 8.18 1.44 -6.02
CA HIS A 257 9.15 1.56 -4.94
C HIS A 257 10.00 2.83 -5.12
N PRO A 258 10.21 3.65 -4.08
CA PRO A 258 11.07 4.81 -4.24
C PRO A 258 12.52 4.41 -4.58
N TYR A 259 13.20 5.19 -5.41
CA TYR A 259 14.65 5.05 -5.60
C TYR A 259 15.37 5.27 -4.27
N ASP A 260 15.09 6.42 -3.64
CA ASP A 260 15.49 6.83 -2.30
C ASP A 260 14.54 7.95 -1.84
N TYR A 261 13.57 7.60 -1.00
CA TYR A 261 12.48 8.51 -0.60
C TYR A 261 13.04 9.76 0.10
N ASN A 262 12.82 10.94 -0.49
CA ASN A 262 13.29 12.25 0.00
C ASN A 262 14.81 12.29 0.34
N HIS A 263 15.61 11.47 -0.35
CA HIS A 263 17.06 11.34 -0.12
C HIS A 263 17.44 10.98 1.33
N TRP A 264 16.60 10.20 2.02
CA TRP A 264 16.86 9.81 3.41
C TRP A 264 17.88 8.68 3.53
N GLY A 265 18.16 7.94 2.45
CA GLY A 265 19.10 6.84 2.42
C GLY A 265 18.61 5.61 3.21
N HIS A 266 17.32 5.51 3.53
CA HIS A 266 16.76 4.39 4.30
C HIS A 266 15.95 3.42 3.44
N ILE A 267 15.17 3.96 2.50
CA ILE A 267 14.16 3.23 1.72
C ILE A 267 14.59 3.32 0.27
N THR A 268 15.51 2.45 -0.12
CA THR A 268 16.12 2.49 -1.44
C THR A 268 15.89 1.20 -2.20
N TRP A 269 15.61 1.32 -3.50
CA TRP A 269 15.41 0.15 -4.37
C TRP A 269 16.64 -0.76 -4.35
N ASP A 270 17.84 -0.19 -4.35
CA ASP A 270 19.10 -0.95 -4.40
C ASP A 270 19.31 -1.88 -3.19
N ARG A 271 18.69 -1.57 -2.04
CA ARG A 271 18.75 -2.45 -0.86
C ARG A 271 17.88 -3.69 -0.98
N VAL A 272 16.82 -3.61 -1.78
CA VAL A 272 15.80 -4.68 -1.87
C VAL A 272 15.82 -5.39 -3.21
N ARG A 273 16.41 -4.80 -4.27
CA ARG A 273 16.34 -5.30 -5.66
C ARG A 273 16.83 -6.74 -5.81
N ALA A 274 17.85 -7.15 -5.06
CA ALA A 274 18.39 -8.51 -5.12
C ALA A 274 17.37 -9.57 -4.70
N THR A 275 16.41 -9.20 -3.85
CA THR A 275 15.31 -10.07 -3.39
C THR A 275 14.02 -9.80 -4.17
N ALA A 276 13.64 -8.54 -4.35
CA ALA A 276 12.36 -8.15 -4.90
C ALA A 276 12.30 -8.29 -6.44
N ALA A 277 13.36 -7.97 -7.18
CA ALA A 277 13.33 -7.97 -8.65
C ALA A 277 13.12 -9.38 -9.24
N PRO A 278 13.85 -10.43 -8.79
CA PRO A 278 13.61 -11.79 -9.28
C PRO A 278 12.19 -12.28 -8.98
N GLU A 279 11.66 -11.93 -7.79
CA GLU A 279 10.32 -12.34 -7.38
C GLU A 279 9.21 -11.57 -8.13
N ALA A 280 9.44 -10.30 -8.47
CA ALA A 280 8.55 -9.52 -9.33
C ALA A 280 8.52 -10.12 -10.75
N ALA A 281 9.69 -10.36 -11.35
CA ALA A 281 9.82 -10.98 -12.67
C ALA A 281 9.14 -12.35 -12.73
N ARG A 282 9.32 -13.20 -11.70
CA ARG A 282 8.70 -14.53 -11.60
C ARG A 282 7.17 -14.50 -11.61
N ARG A 283 6.57 -13.38 -11.21
CA ARG A 283 5.10 -13.16 -11.19
C ARG A 283 4.62 -12.26 -12.33
N GLY A 284 5.53 -11.84 -13.22
CA GLY A 284 5.25 -10.89 -14.29
C GLY A 284 4.93 -9.47 -13.80
N ILE A 285 5.23 -9.13 -12.54
CA ILE A 285 4.96 -7.81 -11.97
C ILE A 285 6.01 -6.82 -12.48
N LEU A 286 5.55 -5.70 -13.02
CA LEU A 286 6.39 -4.58 -13.43
C LEU A 286 6.98 -3.89 -12.21
N VAL A 287 8.24 -3.47 -12.33
CA VAL A 287 8.91 -2.66 -11.32
C VAL A 287 8.90 -1.20 -11.79
N GLU A 288 8.31 -0.34 -10.98
CA GLU A 288 8.24 1.11 -11.12
C GLU A 288 9.10 1.72 -10.01
N VAL A 289 10.10 2.53 -10.37
CA VAL A 289 11.07 3.08 -9.42
C VAL A 289 11.27 4.58 -9.63
N GLY A 290 11.28 5.34 -8.54
CA GLY A 290 11.62 6.77 -8.58
C GLY A 290 11.06 7.48 -7.35
N GLY A 291 10.06 8.33 -7.54
CA GLY A 291 9.36 9.04 -6.48
C GLY A 291 10.04 10.35 -6.12
N HIS A 292 9.72 10.89 -4.95
CA HIS A 292 10.21 12.19 -4.49
C HIS A 292 11.73 12.20 -4.27
N GLY A 293 12.52 12.49 -5.31
CA GLY A 293 13.96 12.24 -5.26
C GLY A 293 14.83 12.87 -6.35
N TYR A 294 14.48 14.04 -6.89
CA TYR A 294 15.40 14.78 -7.79
C TYR A 294 16.77 15.00 -7.12
N GLU A 295 16.75 15.38 -5.85
CA GLU A 295 17.91 15.56 -4.98
C GLU A 295 18.72 14.26 -4.77
N SER A 296 18.11 13.09 -4.96
CA SER A 296 18.83 11.82 -4.86
C SER A 296 19.74 11.59 -6.08
N PHE A 297 19.39 12.15 -7.23
CA PHE A 297 20.22 12.13 -8.45
C PHE A 297 21.15 13.33 -8.56
N LEU A 298 20.72 14.50 -8.04
CA LEU A 298 21.53 15.71 -7.90
C LEU A 298 21.65 16.13 -6.42
N PRO A 299 22.50 15.48 -5.60
CA PRO A 299 22.64 15.89 -4.20
C PRO A 299 23.11 17.35 -4.08
N PRO A 300 22.38 18.23 -3.38
CA PRO A 300 22.74 19.65 -3.24
C PRO A 300 24.14 19.87 -2.66
N GLU A 301 24.62 18.94 -1.81
CA GLU A 301 25.94 18.99 -1.19
C GLU A 301 27.06 18.76 -2.21
N ARG A 302 26.76 18.06 -3.31
CA ARG A 302 27.70 17.79 -4.42
C ARG A 302 27.51 18.76 -5.58
N HIS A 303 26.32 19.35 -5.70
CA HIS A 303 25.93 20.23 -6.79
C HIS A 303 25.39 21.59 -6.32
N PRO A 304 26.03 22.28 -5.36
CA PRO A 304 25.44 23.50 -4.76
C PRO A 304 25.22 24.62 -5.78
N ALA A 305 26.01 24.67 -6.86
CA ALA A 305 25.86 25.65 -7.94
C ALA A 305 24.56 25.49 -8.75
N PHE A 306 23.93 24.32 -8.72
CA PHE A 306 22.67 24.06 -9.43
C PHE A 306 21.44 24.45 -8.61
N TYR A 307 21.60 24.98 -7.40
CA TYR A 307 20.50 25.32 -6.50
C TYR A 307 20.45 26.81 -6.22
N THR A 308 19.24 27.35 -6.15
CA THR A 308 18.99 28.72 -5.67
C THR A 308 18.66 28.69 -4.18
N SER A 309 19.12 29.68 -3.42
CA SER A 309 18.80 29.81 -1.99
C SER A 309 17.28 29.76 -1.74
N GLY A 310 16.87 28.88 -0.82
CA GLY A 310 15.46 28.67 -0.47
C GLY A 310 14.70 27.71 -1.37
N ALA A 311 15.29 27.24 -2.48
CA ALA A 311 14.73 26.18 -3.31
C ALA A 311 15.40 24.83 -3.00
N ASN A 312 14.62 23.75 -3.05
CA ASN A 312 15.11 22.37 -2.96
C ASN A 312 14.94 21.58 -4.27
N VAL A 313 14.46 22.24 -5.32
CA VAL A 313 14.53 21.78 -6.71
C VAL A 313 15.71 22.49 -7.37
N PHE A 314 16.54 21.75 -8.11
CA PHE A 314 17.65 22.34 -8.88
C PHE A 314 17.09 23.32 -9.94
N ASP A 315 17.90 24.27 -10.40
CA ASP A 315 17.47 25.22 -11.42
C ASP A 315 17.29 24.53 -12.76
N VAL A 316 16.05 24.16 -13.07
CA VAL A 316 15.68 23.46 -14.30
C VAL A 316 15.83 24.33 -15.56
N HIS A 317 16.06 25.65 -15.39
CA HIS A 317 16.40 26.55 -16.49
C HIS A 317 17.90 26.54 -16.82
N ASP A 318 18.76 26.08 -15.91
CA ASP A 318 20.19 25.86 -16.20
C ASP A 318 20.37 24.55 -17.00
N PRO A 319 20.78 24.63 -18.28
CA PRO A 319 20.98 23.44 -19.10
C PRO A 319 22.01 22.48 -18.51
N ALA A 320 23.04 22.97 -17.82
CA ALA A 320 24.07 22.13 -17.22
C ALA A 320 23.52 21.31 -16.04
N ALA A 321 22.64 21.90 -15.23
CA ALA A 321 21.95 21.20 -14.15
C ALA A 321 21.02 20.12 -14.71
N LEU A 322 20.16 20.47 -15.66
CA LEU A 322 19.21 19.54 -16.28
C LEU A 322 19.91 18.38 -16.99
N ASP A 323 20.96 18.66 -17.78
CA ASP A 323 21.72 17.63 -18.46
C ASP A 323 22.42 16.68 -17.47
N THR A 324 22.89 17.21 -16.34
CA THR A 324 23.50 16.38 -15.29
C THR A 324 22.46 15.45 -14.67
N TYR A 325 21.24 15.94 -14.43
CA TYR A 325 20.13 15.13 -13.92
C TYR A 325 19.75 14.01 -14.88
N VAL A 326 19.53 14.35 -16.15
CA VAL A 326 19.16 13.38 -17.18
C VAL A 326 20.24 12.31 -17.35
N ARG A 327 21.52 12.67 -17.33
CA ARG A 327 22.62 11.70 -17.37
C ARG A 327 22.66 10.79 -16.14
N ALA A 328 22.47 11.34 -14.94
CA ALA A 328 22.47 10.55 -13.70
C ALA A 328 21.34 9.52 -13.69
N VAL A 329 20.12 9.93 -14.04
CA VAL A 329 18.96 9.03 -14.15
C VAL A 329 19.17 7.98 -15.25
N THR A 330 19.65 8.38 -16.43
CA THR A 330 19.89 7.44 -17.54
C THR A 330 20.95 6.39 -17.16
N ALA A 331 22.02 6.79 -16.48
CA ALA A 331 23.05 5.86 -15.99
C ALA A 331 22.48 4.88 -14.96
N TYR A 332 21.69 5.38 -14.00
CA TYR A 332 21.04 4.56 -12.99
C TYR A 332 20.15 3.47 -13.61
N LEU A 333 19.30 3.85 -14.57
CA LEU A 333 18.39 2.94 -15.26
C LEU A 333 19.13 1.94 -16.17
N THR A 334 20.24 2.34 -16.79
CA THR A 334 21.05 1.45 -17.64
C THR A 334 21.61 0.27 -16.85
N GLU A 335 22.00 0.50 -15.59
CA GLU A 335 22.49 -0.54 -14.67
C GLU A 335 21.37 -1.41 -14.05
N ARG A 336 20.10 -1.04 -14.30
CA ARG A 336 18.91 -1.61 -13.65
C ARG A 336 17.84 -1.95 -14.68
N PRO A 337 18.11 -2.92 -15.56
CA PRO A 337 17.20 -3.29 -16.65
C PRO A 337 15.87 -3.89 -16.14
N GLU A 338 15.75 -4.22 -14.86
CA GLU A 338 14.50 -4.66 -14.26
C GLU A 338 13.46 -3.54 -14.10
N ILE A 339 13.86 -2.26 -14.16
CA ILE A 339 12.98 -1.11 -13.98
C ILE A 339 12.26 -0.82 -15.30
N ALA A 340 10.93 -0.95 -15.30
CA ALA A 340 10.09 -0.74 -16.47
C ALA A 340 9.51 0.69 -16.56
N VAL A 341 9.33 1.34 -15.41
CA VAL A 341 8.79 2.70 -15.29
C VAL A 341 9.67 3.48 -14.32
N PHE A 342 10.02 4.72 -14.69
CA PHE A 342 10.74 5.64 -13.83
C PHE A 342 9.86 6.82 -13.41
N ASP A 343 9.67 6.99 -12.11
CA ASP A 343 8.81 8.03 -11.54
C ASP A 343 9.62 9.30 -11.32
N CYS A 344 9.43 10.29 -12.20
CA CYS A 344 10.25 11.50 -12.24
C CYS A 344 9.66 12.60 -11.35
N TRP A 345 9.54 12.36 -10.04
CA TRP A 345 8.90 13.31 -9.13
C TRP A 345 9.90 14.27 -8.47
N PRO A 346 9.53 15.56 -8.34
CA PRO A 346 10.28 16.48 -7.51
C PRO A 346 10.19 16.08 -6.01
N PRO A 347 11.00 16.69 -5.12
CA PRO A 347 10.88 16.49 -3.67
C PRO A 347 9.42 16.63 -3.19
N ASP A 348 8.99 15.90 -2.17
CA ASP A 348 7.59 15.89 -1.70
C ASP A 348 7.11 17.31 -1.31
N SER A 349 7.96 18.06 -0.62
CA SER A 349 7.77 19.48 -0.33
C SER A 349 8.56 20.38 -1.28
N ALA A 350 8.39 20.18 -2.58
CA ALA A 350 9.11 20.91 -3.62
C ALA A 350 8.92 22.44 -3.52
N THR A 351 10.04 23.15 -3.48
CA THR A 351 10.17 24.60 -3.59
C THR A 351 11.04 24.89 -4.80
N TRP A 352 10.43 25.50 -5.81
CA TRP A 352 11.04 25.75 -7.12
C TRP A 352 11.74 27.11 -7.16
N PRO A 353 12.87 27.25 -7.87
CA PRO A 353 13.49 28.55 -8.08
C PRO A 353 12.55 29.51 -8.83
N ALA A 354 12.46 30.75 -8.34
CA ALA A 354 11.55 31.75 -8.91
C ALA A 354 11.87 32.07 -10.38
N ALA A 355 13.16 32.03 -10.75
CA ALA A 355 13.61 32.24 -12.13
C ALA A 355 13.10 31.14 -13.06
N SER A 356 13.17 29.87 -12.65
CA SER A 356 12.64 28.75 -13.45
C SER A 356 11.12 28.88 -13.63
N VAL A 357 10.38 29.15 -12.55
CA VAL A 357 8.92 29.34 -12.64
C VAL A 357 8.58 30.52 -13.56
N ALA A 358 9.32 31.64 -13.48
CA ALA A 358 9.10 32.78 -14.35
C ALA A 358 9.42 32.48 -15.83
N ALA A 359 10.47 31.69 -16.10
CA ALA A 359 10.87 31.32 -17.46
C ALA A 359 9.87 30.36 -18.13
N PHE A 360 9.31 29.40 -17.39
CA PHE A 360 8.38 28.41 -17.92
C PHE A 360 6.90 28.81 -17.80
N GLY A 361 6.58 29.75 -16.91
CA GLY A 361 5.25 30.30 -16.68
C GLY A 361 4.51 29.71 -15.49
N SER A 362 4.77 28.44 -15.15
CA SER A 362 4.21 27.76 -13.99
C SER A 362 5.12 26.64 -13.49
N VAL A 363 4.84 26.12 -12.29
CA VAL A 363 5.54 24.95 -11.76
C VAL A 363 5.30 23.71 -12.64
N THR A 364 4.05 23.44 -13.05
CA THR A 364 3.77 22.30 -13.95
C THR A 364 4.51 22.43 -15.28
N ASP A 365 4.61 23.63 -15.85
CA ASP A 365 5.31 23.85 -17.12
C ASP A 365 6.83 23.64 -16.98
N ALA A 366 7.40 24.03 -15.83
CA ALA A 366 8.81 23.79 -15.52
C ALA A 366 9.09 22.28 -15.33
N GLU A 367 8.20 21.56 -14.66
CA GLU A 367 8.30 20.11 -14.50
C GLU A 367 8.13 19.37 -15.84
N ALA A 368 7.20 19.81 -16.69
CA ALA A 368 7.02 19.25 -18.04
C ALA A 368 8.31 19.36 -18.86
N HIS A 369 9.08 20.44 -18.70
CA HIS A 369 10.38 20.56 -19.34
C HIS A 369 11.36 19.47 -18.89
N VAL A 370 11.48 19.23 -17.57
CA VAL A 370 12.35 18.18 -17.01
C VAL A 370 11.93 16.79 -17.52
N VAL A 371 10.65 16.45 -17.36
CA VAL A 371 10.08 15.14 -17.69
C VAL A 371 10.19 14.85 -19.19
N ASN A 372 9.87 15.83 -20.05
CA ASN A 372 9.98 15.65 -21.49
C ASN A 372 11.43 15.49 -21.94
N THR A 373 12.37 16.24 -21.35
CA THR A 373 13.79 16.13 -21.67
C THR A 373 14.32 14.74 -21.32
N LEU A 374 13.98 14.22 -20.13
CA LEU A 374 14.30 12.86 -19.73
C LEU A 374 13.68 11.83 -20.69
N ARG A 375 12.40 11.98 -21.04
CA ARG A 375 11.70 11.06 -21.95
C ARG A 375 12.36 11.00 -23.33
N VAL A 376 12.79 12.15 -23.88
CA VAL A 376 13.50 12.21 -25.17
C VAL A 376 14.85 11.51 -25.08
N ALA A 377 15.61 11.72 -23.99
CA ALA A 377 16.89 11.04 -23.80
C ALA A 377 16.73 9.51 -23.71
N LEU A 378 15.76 9.04 -22.91
CA LEU A 378 15.47 7.61 -22.75
C LEU A 378 14.92 6.96 -24.03
N ALA A 379 14.27 7.71 -24.92
CA ALA A 379 13.78 7.17 -26.18
C ALA A 379 14.90 6.60 -27.06
N THR A 380 16.12 7.10 -26.92
CA THR A 380 17.29 6.66 -27.68
C THR A 380 18.02 5.51 -26.97
N THR A 381 18.19 5.59 -25.65
CA THR A 381 19.04 4.65 -24.88
C THR A 381 18.27 3.49 -24.26
N LEU A 382 17.05 3.73 -23.79
CA LEU A 382 16.22 2.79 -23.03
C LEU A 382 14.75 2.90 -23.50
N PRO A 383 14.43 2.57 -24.77
CA PRO A 383 13.14 2.86 -25.39
C PRO A 383 11.95 2.12 -24.76
N SER A 384 12.21 1.03 -24.02
CA SER A 384 11.22 0.28 -23.24
C SER A 384 10.81 0.98 -21.95
N VAL A 385 11.71 1.76 -21.33
CA VAL A 385 11.44 2.44 -20.06
C VAL A 385 10.46 3.58 -20.30
N ARG A 386 9.37 3.58 -19.52
CA ARG A 386 8.41 4.69 -19.46
C ARG A 386 8.84 5.68 -18.39
N VAL A 387 8.43 6.93 -18.57
CA VAL A 387 8.54 7.96 -17.54
C VAL A 387 7.15 8.21 -17.01
N GLU A 388 7.01 8.24 -15.71
CA GLU A 388 5.80 8.65 -15.01
C GLU A 388 6.06 10.01 -14.32
N ARG A 389 4.99 10.79 -14.13
CA ARG A 389 5.02 11.98 -13.28
C ARG A 389 3.73 12.13 -12.48
N VAL A 390 3.87 12.62 -11.25
CA VAL A 390 2.76 12.86 -10.34
C VAL A 390 2.17 14.26 -10.52
N ALA A 391 0.85 14.37 -10.68
CA ALA A 391 0.13 15.63 -10.52
C ALA A 391 -0.22 15.84 -9.05
N TYR A 392 0.67 16.52 -8.33
CA TYR A 392 0.63 16.69 -6.87
C TYR A 392 1.13 18.07 -6.45
N GLY A 393 0.67 18.54 -5.28
CA GLY A 393 1.14 19.77 -4.65
C GLY A 393 1.06 20.99 -5.58
N ALA A 394 2.17 21.72 -5.70
CA ALA A 394 2.25 22.90 -6.55
C ALA A 394 2.11 22.61 -8.06
N ALA A 395 2.28 21.35 -8.49
CA ALA A 395 2.21 20.91 -9.88
C ALA A 395 0.97 20.04 -10.18
N ILE A 396 -0.10 20.20 -9.38
CA ILE A 396 -1.34 19.42 -9.51
C ILE A 396 -2.19 19.81 -10.71
N ALA A 397 -2.10 21.06 -11.18
CA ALA A 397 -2.85 21.53 -12.34
C ALA A 397 -2.19 21.07 -13.65
N PRO A 398 -2.97 20.82 -14.73
CA PRO A 398 -2.41 20.56 -16.05
C PRO A 398 -1.49 21.70 -16.54
N PRO A 399 -0.53 21.40 -17.43
CA PRO A 399 0.33 22.41 -18.01
C PRO A 399 -0.44 23.39 -18.89
N THR A 400 0.17 24.52 -19.18
CA THR A 400 -0.36 25.50 -20.13
C THR A 400 -0.53 24.85 -21.51
N PRO A 401 -1.61 25.12 -22.27
CA PRO A 401 -1.78 24.58 -23.62
C PRO A 401 -0.54 24.78 -24.50
N GLY A 402 -0.07 23.71 -25.14
CA GLY A 402 1.17 23.69 -25.94
C GLY A 402 2.45 23.37 -25.15
N ARG A 403 2.39 23.27 -23.83
CA ARG A 403 3.50 22.82 -22.95
C ARG A 403 3.22 21.46 -22.32
N GLY A 404 2.43 20.64 -23.02
CA GLY A 404 2.00 19.31 -22.57
C GLY A 404 3.16 18.34 -22.33
N PHE A 405 2.87 17.31 -21.55
CA PHE A 405 3.76 16.16 -21.41
C PHE A 405 3.77 15.33 -22.69
N HIS A 406 4.89 14.69 -22.98
CA HIS A 406 5.03 13.78 -24.10
C HIS A 406 4.01 12.63 -24.00
N PRO A 407 3.36 12.16 -25.09
CA PRO A 407 2.26 11.17 -25.02
C PRO A 407 2.62 9.79 -24.41
N ARG A 408 3.91 9.49 -24.30
CA ARG A 408 4.41 8.28 -23.61
C ARG A 408 4.65 8.45 -22.12
N VAL A 409 4.45 9.65 -21.57
CA VAL A 409 4.53 9.92 -20.14
C VAL A 409 3.22 9.48 -19.49
N LEU A 410 3.31 8.67 -18.45
CA LEU A 410 2.19 8.33 -17.59
C LEU A 410 1.94 9.49 -16.62
N ILE A 411 0.72 10.00 -16.55
CA ILE A 411 0.32 11.02 -15.58
C ILE A 411 -0.39 10.34 -14.42
N ASP A 412 0.07 10.57 -13.20
CA ASP A 412 -0.54 10.02 -12.01
C ASP A 412 -1.15 11.11 -11.13
N PHE A 413 -2.48 11.22 -11.12
CA PHE A 413 -3.17 12.26 -10.39
C PHE A 413 -3.32 11.90 -8.91
N ALA A 414 -2.81 12.74 -8.02
CA ALA A 414 -2.74 12.47 -6.58
C ALA A 414 -3.62 13.46 -5.78
N PRO A 415 -4.91 13.16 -5.54
CA PRO A 415 -5.84 14.03 -4.80
C PRO A 415 -5.59 14.01 -3.28
N TYR A 416 -4.39 14.40 -2.83
CA TYR A 416 -3.99 14.35 -1.42
C TYR A 416 -4.92 15.15 -0.48
N GLU A 417 -5.31 16.37 -0.88
CA GLU A 417 -6.09 17.29 -0.04
C GLU A 417 -7.60 16.96 0.05
N ARG A 418 -8.04 15.84 -0.54
CA ARG A 418 -9.44 15.42 -0.49
C ARG A 418 -9.88 15.02 0.93
N THR A 419 -11.20 14.95 1.11
CA THR A 419 -11.85 14.17 2.19
C THR A 419 -12.42 12.86 1.66
N TYR A 420 -12.51 11.85 2.54
CA TYR A 420 -13.20 10.58 2.29
C TYR A 420 -14.61 10.54 2.91
N ARG A 421 -15.13 11.67 3.40
CA ARG A 421 -16.55 11.80 3.77
C ARG A 421 -17.47 11.73 2.55
N HIS A 422 -16.94 12.07 1.37
CA HIS A 422 -17.66 12.11 0.10
C HIS A 422 -16.79 11.51 -1.01
N ALA A 423 -17.45 11.02 -2.07
CA ALA A 423 -16.79 10.73 -3.33
C ALA A 423 -16.08 11.99 -3.87
N LEU A 424 -15.07 11.80 -4.70
CA LEU A 424 -14.27 12.90 -5.24
C LEU A 424 -15.15 13.82 -6.08
N ASP A 425 -16.07 13.27 -6.88
CA ASP A 425 -16.97 14.01 -7.76
C ASP A 425 -18.33 14.36 -7.15
N ASP A 426 -18.56 14.06 -5.87
CA ASP A 426 -19.80 14.38 -5.18
C ASP A 426 -20.05 15.90 -5.19
N PRO A 427 -21.12 16.40 -5.83
CA PRO A 427 -21.41 17.83 -5.93
C PRO A 427 -21.70 18.48 -4.56
N ALA A 428 -22.05 17.70 -3.53
CA ALA A 428 -22.21 18.20 -2.17
C ALA A 428 -20.87 18.45 -1.46
N SER A 429 -19.76 17.92 -1.99
CA SER A 429 -18.43 18.06 -1.39
C SER A 429 -17.71 19.30 -1.90
N ALA A 430 -17.90 20.42 -1.22
CA ALA A 430 -17.15 21.64 -1.50
C ALA A 430 -15.62 21.45 -1.38
N ALA A 431 -15.18 20.55 -0.48
CA ALA A 431 -13.77 20.21 -0.29
C ALA A 431 -13.17 19.45 -1.48
N ASN A 432 -13.92 18.53 -2.09
CA ASN A 432 -13.42 17.72 -3.21
C ASN A 432 -13.64 18.38 -4.58
N ALA A 433 -14.58 19.32 -4.70
CA ALA A 433 -14.95 19.95 -5.98
C ALA A 433 -13.75 20.52 -6.78
N PRO A 434 -12.76 21.20 -6.18
CA PRO A 434 -11.57 21.66 -6.91
C PRO A 434 -10.76 20.51 -7.51
N LEU A 435 -10.56 19.42 -6.75
CA LEU A 435 -9.78 18.26 -7.20
C LEU A 435 -10.51 17.50 -8.31
N ALA A 436 -11.82 17.33 -8.21
CA ALA A 436 -12.62 16.74 -9.28
C ALA A 436 -12.58 17.60 -10.56
N SER A 437 -12.57 18.92 -10.44
CA SER A 437 -12.39 19.81 -11.59
C SER A 437 -11.01 19.65 -12.23
N LEU A 438 -9.95 19.54 -11.43
CA LEU A 438 -8.60 19.33 -11.94
C LEU A 438 -8.46 17.97 -12.66
N LEU A 439 -9.03 16.90 -12.11
CA LEU A 439 -9.00 15.60 -12.78
C LEU A 439 -9.76 15.62 -14.11
N ARG A 440 -10.91 16.31 -14.18
CA ARG A 440 -11.62 16.54 -15.46
C ARG A 440 -10.76 17.31 -16.47
N SER A 441 -10.02 18.32 -16.01
CA SER A 441 -9.10 19.07 -16.87
C SER A 441 -7.98 18.17 -17.38
N TRP A 442 -7.37 17.35 -16.52
CA TRP A 442 -6.36 16.36 -16.93
C TRP A 442 -6.91 15.38 -17.97
N ALA A 443 -8.09 14.82 -17.73
CA ALA A 443 -8.74 13.93 -18.70
C ALA A 443 -9.01 14.61 -20.06
N ALA A 444 -9.22 15.93 -20.08
CA ALA A 444 -9.42 16.69 -21.30
C ALA A 444 -8.11 17.08 -22.03
N THR A 445 -6.98 17.16 -21.32
CA THR A 445 -5.72 17.70 -21.86
C THR A 445 -4.58 16.69 -21.95
N ALA A 446 -4.63 15.59 -21.21
CA ALA A 446 -3.60 14.56 -21.25
C ALA A 446 -3.65 13.81 -22.60
N GLU A 447 -2.51 13.78 -23.30
CA GLU A 447 -2.35 12.98 -24.52
C GLU A 447 -1.88 11.55 -24.23
N GLY A 448 -1.28 11.34 -23.06
CA GLY A 448 -0.79 10.05 -22.58
C GLY A 448 -1.72 9.39 -21.56
N PRO A 449 -1.34 8.21 -21.04
CA PRO A 449 -2.13 7.51 -20.04
C PRO A 449 -2.30 8.36 -18.77
N LEU A 450 -3.52 8.38 -18.24
CA LEU A 450 -3.87 9.03 -16.99
C LEU A 450 -4.26 7.96 -15.97
N ALA A 451 -3.65 8.01 -14.80
CA ALA A 451 -3.97 7.15 -13.68
C ALA A 451 -4.21 7.97 -12.41
N VAL A 452 -4.68 7.32 -11.36
CA VAL A 452 -4.93 7.96 -10.07
C VAL A 452 -4.14 7.26 -8.96
N TYR A 453 -3.43 8.07 -8.18
CA TYR A 453 -2.83 7.65 -6.94
C TYR A 453 -3.75 8.01 -5.76
N ASP A 454 -4.42 7.01 -5.21
CA ASP A 454 -5.44 7.17 -4.18
C ASP A 454 -4.88 6.96 -2.75
N TYR A 455 -5.18 7.92 -1.87
CA TYR A 455 -4.79 7.95 -0.46
C TYR A 455 -5.81 7.26 0.46
N ASN A 456 -6.38 6.14 0.01
CA ASN A 456 -7.42 5.37 0.73
C ASN A 456 -6.91 4.69 2.02
N ARG A 457 -5.62 4.83 2.29
CA ARG A 457 -4.94 4.66 3.57
C ARG A 457 -4.05 5.88 3.75
N ARG A 458 -4.02 6.49 4.95
CA ARG A 458 -3.18 7.68 5.24
C ARG A 458 -2.31 7.50 6.47
N TYR A 459 -1.03 7.91 6.40
CA TYR A 459 -0.17 8.01 7.60
C TYR A 459 -0.82 8.89 8.68
N ARG A 460 -1.42 10.03 8.29
CA ARG A 460 -2.13 10.94 9.20
C ARG A 460 -3.37 10.35 9.87
N TRP A 461 -3.92 9.24 9.35
CA TRP A 461 -5.01 8.51 10.00
C TRP A 461 -4.52 7.63 11.15
N ARG A 462 -3.20 7.53 11.40
CA ARG A 462 -2.63 6.82 12.56
C ARG A 462 -3.14 5.39 12.68
N SER A 463 -3.27 4.73 11.53
CA SER A 463 -3.82 3.38 11.39
C SER A 463 -5.23 3.18 11.94
N LEU A 464 -6.04 4.24 12.08
CA LEU A 464 -7.44 4.12 12.52
C LEU A 464 -8.27 3.26 11.53
N PRO A 465 -9.35 2.61 11.99
CA PRO A 465 -10.07 1.57 11.25
C PRO A 465 -10.96 2.11 10.10
N VAL A 466 -10.48 3.04 9.28
CA VAL A 466 -11.23 3.73 8.22
C VAL A 466 -11.43 2.84 7.00
N ARG A 467 -12.67 2.73 6.52
CA ARG A 467 -13.03 1.87 5.38
C ARG A 467 -14.07 2.52 4.47
N PRO A 468 -13.70 3.48 3.62
CA PRO A 468 -14.64 4.26 2.83
C PRO A 468 -15.05 3.52 1.54
N LEU A 469 -15.45 2.24 1.60
CA LEU A 469 -15.64 1.39 0.41
C LEU A 469 -16.64 1.95 -0.59
N ARG A 470 -17.76 2.52 -0.13
CA ARG A 470 -18.75 3.15 -1.02
C ARG A 470 -18.21 4.39 -1.75
N VAL A 471 -17.36 5.15 -1.08
CA VAL A 471 -16.64 6.30 -1.66
C VAL A 471 -15.65 5.81 -2.71
N LEU A 472 -14.86 4.78 -2.41
CA LEU A 472 -13.91 4.20 -3.37
C LEU A 472 -14.61 3.63 -4.62
N ALA A 473 -15.78 3.00 -4.45
CA ALA A 473 -16.57 2.51 -5.58
C ALA A 473 -17.12 3.65 -6.45
N ALA A 474 -17.56 4.75 -5.85
CA ALA A 474 -18.00 5.93 -6.58
C ALA A 474 -16.83 6.59 -7.32
N ASP A 475 -15.69 6.75 -6.66
CA ASP A 475 -14.46 7.27 -7.23
C ASP A 475 -14.00 6.45 -8.43
N ALA A 476 -13.97 5.12 -8.31
CA ALA A 476 -13.56 4.25 -9.40
C ALA A 476 -14.45 4.40 -10.65
N ARG A 477 -15.77 4.55 -10.46
CA ARG A 477 -16.70 4.84 -11.57
C ARG A 477 -16.44 6.21 -12.19
N PHE A 478 -16.18 7.22 -11.37
CA PHE A 478 -15.82 8.56 -11.85
C PHE A 478 -14.52 8.53 -12.66
N TYR A 479 -13.47 7.86 -12.16
CA TYR A 479 -12.19 7.71 -12.85
C TYR A 479 -12.36 6.98 -14.19
N ALA A 480 -13.11 5.87 -14.21
CA ALA A 480 -13.41 5.14 -15.43
C ALA A 480 -14.20 5.98 -16.45
N ALA A 481 -15.17 6.79 -15.99
CA ALA A 481 -15.95 7.68 -16.86
C ALA A 481 -15.10 8.80 -17.50
N LEU A 482 -13.98 9.16 -16.87
CA LEU A 482 -13.01 10.11 -17.41
C LEU A 482 -11.95 9.47 -18.31
N GLY A 483 -11.97 8.14 -18.47
CA GLY A 483 -10.96 7.41 -19.26
C GLY A 483 -9.62 7.25 -18.54
N ALA A 484 -9.58 7.39 -17.21
CA ALA A 484 -8.40 6.98 -16.45
C ALA A 484 -8.20 5.46 -16.59
N ASP A 485 -6.94 5.05 -16.70
CA ASP A 485 -6.49 3.69 -17.02
C ASP A 485 -5.58 3.12 -15.92
N GLY A 486 -5.73 3.62 -14.69
CA GLY A 486 -4.92 3.14 -13.59
C GLY A 486 -5.37 3.60 -12.21
N LEU A 487 -5.09 2.74 -11.24
CA LEU A 487 -5.28 3.01 -9.82
C LEU A 487 -4.12 2.44 -9.02
N GLY A 488 -3.67 3.24 -8.06
CA GLY A 488 -2.67 2.87 -7.09
C GLY A 488 -2.98 3.37 -5.70
N SER A 489 -2.38 2.72 -4.71
CA SER A 489 -2.43 3.14 -3.31
C SER A 489 -1.20 2.57 -2.60
N TYR A 490 -0.70 3.25 -1.59
CA TYR A 490 0.35 2.69 -0.75
C TYR A 490 -0.18 1.73 0.30
N SER A 491 0.75 0.99 0.90
CA SER A 491 0.45 0.00 1.94
C SER A 491 1.61 -0.12 2.91
N GLU A 492 1.33 -0.54 4.14
CA GLU A 492 2.34 -0.74 5.18
C GLU A 492 2.05 -2.05 5.93
N PRO A 493 3.03 -2.99 6.02
CA PRO A 493 2.85 -4.23 6.75
C PRO A 493 2.43 -4.04 8.23
N ALA A 494 2.91 -2.98 8.88
CA ALA A 494 2.64 -2.71 10.29
C ALA A 494 1.16 -2.40 10.61
N ASP A 495 0.35 -2.01 9.62
CA ASP A 495 -1.08 -1.75 9.79
C ASP A 495 -1.96 -2.36 8.70
N TRP A 496 -1.51 -3.45 8.06
CA TRP A 496 -2.29 -4.08 7.00
C TRP A 496 -3.65 -4.59 7.47
N LEU A 497 -3.74 -5.20 8.66
CA LEU A 497 -4.98 -5.84 9.14
C LEU A 497 -6.19 -4.90 9.19
N PRO A 498 -6.13 -3.69 9.78
CA PRO A 498 -7.27 -2.78 9.76
C PRO A 498 -7.66 -2.27 8.36
N PHE A 499 -6.75 -2.30 7.40
CA PHE A 499 -6.96 -1.89 6.00
C PHE A 499 -7.13 -3.06 5.02
N GLU A 500 -7.16 -4.32 5.47
CA GLU A 500 -7.21 -5.52 4.61
C GLU A 500 -8.31 -5.41 3.54
N ALA A 501 -9.53 -5.08 3.98
CA ALA A 501 -10.67 -4.94 3.08
C ALA A 501 -10.52 -3.76 2.11
N VAL A 502 -9.88 -2.66 2.53
CA VAL A 502 -9.59 -1.53 1.64
C VAL A 502 -8.61 -1.97 0.55
N HIS A 503 -7.52 -2.63 0.91
CA HIS A 503 -6.53 -3.09 -0.04
C HIS A 503 -7.08 -4.11 -1.05
N LEU A 504 -7.87 -5.07 -0.59
CA LEU A 504 -8.55 -6.04 -1.46
C LEU A 504 -9.58 -5.37 -2.36
N PHE A 505 -10.38 -4.45 -1.82
CA PHE A 505 -11.41 -3.77 -2.60
C PHE A 505 -10.81 -2.85 -3.66
N SER A 506 -9.74 -2.12 -3.35
CA SER A 506 -8.99 -1.33 -4.35
C SER A 506 -8.44 -2.22 -5.47
N ALA A 507 -7.91 -3.41 -5.15
CA ALA A 507 -7.45 -4.36 -6.17
C ALA A 507 -8.60 -4.89 -7.04
N ARG A 508 -9.78 -5.10 -6.44
CA ARG A 508 -10.99 -5.47 -7.19
C ARG A 508 -11.47 -4.33 -8.10
N LEU A 509 -11.56 -3.11 -7.60
CA LEU A 509 -11.95 -1.93 -8.37
C LEU A 509 -11.01 -1.66 -9.54
N ALA A 510 -9.71 -1.90 -9.35
CA ALA A 510 -8.72 -1.73 -10.42
C ALA A 510 -8.92 -2.69 -11.61
N ARG A 511 -9.64 -3.80 -11.40
CA ARG A 511 -10.05 -4.73 -12.45
C ARG A 511 -11.45 -4.47 -12.96
N ASP A 512 -12.35 -4.08 -12.06
CA ASP A 512 -13.78 -3.91 -12.30
C ASP A 512 -14.29 -2.70 -11.49
N PRO A 513 -14.20 -1.48 -12.05
CA PRO A 513 -14.64 -0.25 -11.39
C PRO A 513 -16.17 -0.21 -11.19
N GLY A 514 -16.92 -1.13 -11.81
CA GLY A 514 -18.35 -1.31 -11.61
C GLY A 514 -18.73 -2.13 -10.38
N THR A 515 -17.76 -2.67 -9.64
CA THR A 515 -18.02 -3.55 -8.49
C THR A 515 -18.92 -2.88 -7.45
N ASP A 516 -20.00 -3.55 -7.07
CA ASP A 516 -20.88 -3.12 -5.97
C ASP A 516 -20.21 -3.34 -4.60
N PRO A 517 -20.00 -2.28 -3.80
CA PRO A 517 -19.24 -2.38 -2.55
C PRO A 517 -19.94 -3.21 -1.48
N ASP A 518 -21.27 -3.20 -1.41
CA ASP A 518 -22.01 -3.89 -0.36
C ASP A 518 -22.07 -5.40 -0.63
N THR A 519 -22.34 -5.79 -1.89
CA THR A 519 -22.33 -7.18 -2.34
C THR A 519 -20.94 -7.79 -2.13
N TRP A 520 -19.90 -7.05 -2.54
CA TRP A 520 -18.52 -7.49 -2.36
C TRP A 520 -18.18 -7.65 -0.88
N LEU A 521 -18.52 -6.67 -0.03
CA LEU A 521 -18.24 -6.73 1.40
C LEU A 521 -18.95 -7.92 2.05
N GLY A 522 -20.22 -8.16 1.72
CA GLY A 522 -20.97 -9.31 2.23
C GLY A 522 -20.30 -10.64 1.90
N GLN A 523 -19.85 -10.83 0.66
CA GLN A 523 -19.13 -12.03 0.22
C GLN A 523 -17.78 -12.16 0.92
N TYR A 524 -16.99 -11.09 0.96
CA TYR A 524 -15.70 -11.07 1.67
C TYR A 524 -15.88 -11.47 3.14
N LEU A 525 -16.87 -10.91 3.85
CA LEU A 525 -17.10 -11.22 5.25
C LEU A 525 -17.53 -12.68 5.46
N ALA A 526 -18.36 -13.22 4.56
CA ALA A 526 -18.76 -14.63 4.59
C ALA A 526 -17.56 -15.56 4.37
N ASP A 527 -16.76 -15.29 3.35
CA ASP A 527 -15.57 -16.08 3.01
C ASP A 527 -14.49 -15.98 4.10
N ARG A 528 -14.34 -14.81 4.73
CA ARG A 528 -13.28 -14.50 5.68
C ARG A 528 -13.57 -14.95 7.10
N PHE A 529 -14.81 -14.80 7.55
CA PHE A 529 -15.20 -14.96 8.96
C PHE A 529 -16.34 -15.96 9.18
N GLY A 530 -16.89 -16.53 8.10
CA GLY A 530 -17.92 -17.56 8.13
C GLY A 530 -19.10 -17.20 9.05
N PRO A 531 -19.35 -17.97 10.14
CA PRO A 531 -20.49 -17.75 11.03
C PRO A 531 -20.47 -16.39 11.75
N ALA A 532 -19.33 -15.72 11.83
CA ALA A 532 -19.22 -14.39 12.44
C ALA A 532 -19.46 -13.23 11.45
N ALA A 533 -19.69 -13.50 10.16
CA ALA A 533 -19.82 -12.48 9.12
C ALA A 533 -20.80 -11.34 9.49
N ARG A 534 -21.95 -11.66 10.08
CA ARG A 534 -22.95 -10.65 10.51
C ARG A 534 -22.41 -9.69 11.58
N HIS A 535 -21.56 -10.17 12.48
CA HIS A 535 -20.98 -9.36 13.54
C HIS A 535 -19.85 -8.48 13.00
N LEU A 536 -19.09 -8.99 12.04
CA LEU A 536 -18.09 -8.19 11.35
C LEU A 536 -18.76 -7.14 10.45
N ALA A 537 -19.90 -7.42 9.83
CA ALA A 537 -20.67 -6.42 9.09
C ALA A 537 -21.07 -5.24 9.99
N ASP A 538 -21.51 -5.52 11.22
CA ASP A 538 -21.83 -4.52 12.25
C ASP A 538 -20.57 -3.72 12.66
N TYR A 539 -19.43 -4.38 12.90
CA TYR A 539 -18.14 -3.70 13.14
C TYR A 539 -17.75 -2.77 11.98
N TYR A 540 -17.86 -3.24 10.72
CA TYR A 540 -17.48 -2.48 9.53
C TYR A 540 -18.38 -1.26 9.31
N ALA A 541 -19.69 -1.40 9.53
CA ALA A 541 -20.65 -0.29 9.39
C ALA A 541 -20.38 0.85 10.38
N ARG A 542 -19.78 0.55 11.53
CA ARG A 542 -19.54 1.47 12.65
C ARG A 542 -18.17 2.14 12.64
N THR A 543 -17.35 1.80 11.66
CA THR A 543 -15.94 2.21 11.59
C THR A 543 -15.63 2.94 10.28
N THR A 544 -16.62 3.68 9.77
CA THR A 544 -16.51 4.41 8.49
C THR A 544 -16.09 5.86 8.64
N ALA A 545 -15.98 6.37 9.87
CA ALA A 545 -15.68 7.78 10.12
C ALA A 545 -14.29 8.18 9.62
N ASP A 546 -14.22 9.22 8.77
CA ASP A 546 -12.98 9.85 8.32
C ASP A 546 -12.28 10.56 9.51
N PRO A 547 -11.08 10.12 9.93
CA PRO A 547 -10.36 10.67 11.08
C PRO A 547 -9.92 12.13 10.90
N ASP A 548 -9.86 12.62 9.67
CA ASP A 548 -9.55 14.02 9.39
C ASP A 548 -10.63 14.96 9.95
N GLY A 549 -11.81 14.40 10.23
CA GLY A 549 -12.91 15.07 10.90
C GLY A 549 -12.84 15.16 12.41
N PHE A 550 -11.90 14.48 13.08
CA PHE A 550 -11.87 14.35 14.55
C PHE A 550 -11.40 15.62 15.29
N SER A 551 -11.14 16.71 14.56
CA SER A 551 -10.98 18.05 15.13
C SER A 551 -12.31 18.65 15.58
N ASP A 552 -13.45 18.20 15.03
CA ASP A 552 -14.79 18.52 15.51
C ASP A 552 -15.14 17.59 16.69
N PRO A 553 -15.36 18.12 17.90
CA PRO A 553 -15.64 17.30 19.08
C PRO A 553 -16.94 16.50 18.99
N GLY A 554 -17.98 17.02 18.32
CA GLY A 554 -19.25 16.33 18.16
C GLY A 554 -19.12 15.15 17.20
N TYR A 555 -18.40 15.34 16.11
CA TYR A 555 -18.09 14.27 15.16
C TYR A 555 -17.18 13.21 15.80
N ALA A 556 -16.16 13.61 16.57
CA ALA A 556 -15.31 12.68 17.31
C ALA A 556 -16.10 11.89 18.38
N ALA A 557 -17.01 12.54 19.10
CA ALA A 557 -17.86 11.86 20.09
C ALA A 557 -18.80 10.82 19.46
N ALA A 558 -19.37 11.14 18.28
CA ALA A 558 -20.17 10.19 17.52
C ALA A 558 -19.34 8.98 17.06
N ALA A 559 -18.12 9.21 16.57
CA ALA A 559 -17.19 8.14 16.20
C ALA A 559 -16.78 7.28 17.40
N GLU A 560 -16.51 7.89 18.56
CA GLU A 560 -16.20 7.16 19.79
C GLU A 560 -17.38 6.26 20.23
N SER A 561 -18.62 6.77 20.17
CA SER A 561 -19.82 5.96 20.43
C SER A 561 -19.92 4.77 19.48
N ALA A 562 -19.76 5.02 18.17
CA ALA A 562 -19.80 3.98 17.16
C ALA A 562 -18.71 2.91 17.39
N TYR A 563 -17.49 3.32 17.76
CA TYR A 563 -16.40 2.41 18.08
C TYR A 563 -16.70 1.52 19.30
N ARG A 564 -17.38 2.03 20.34
CA ARG A 564 -17.80 1.19 21.48
C ARG A 564 -18.80 0.12 21.06
N GLU A 565 -19.76 0.46 20.21
CA GLU A 565 -20.71 -0.51 19.66
C GLU A 565 -20.01 -1.52 18.72
N ALA A 566 -19.01 -1.06 17.96
CA ALA A 566 -18.17 -1.90 17.12
C ALA A 566 -17.33 -2.90 17.96
N ALA A 567 -16.89 -2.50 19.16
CA ALA A 567 -16.19 -3.38 20.10
C ALA A 567 -17.10 -4.49 20.61
N ALA A 568 -18.34 -4.13 20.97
CA ALA A 568 -19.34 -5.13 21.35
C ALA A 568 -19.68 -6.08 20.19
N ALA A 569 -19.65 -5.61 18.94
CA ALA A 569 -19.83 -6.48 17.76
C ALA A 569 -18.69 -7.50 17.63
N LEU A 570 -17.44 -7.06 17.81
CA LEU A 570 -16.27 -7.96 17.81
C LEU A 570 -16.30 -8.93 19.00
N ASP A 571 -16.75 -8.52 20.18
CA ASP A 571 -16.89 -9.42 21.33
C ASP A 571 -17.90 -10.55 21.04
N ARG A 572 -19.02 -10.24 20.36
CA ARG A 572 -19.97 -11.25 19.87
C ARG A 572 -19.35 -12.16 18.81
N ALA A 573 -18.56 -11.61 17.89
CA ALA A 573 -17.86 -12.40 16.89
C ALA A 573 -16.86 -13.39 17.53
N LEU A 574 -16.11 -12.96 18.55
CA LEU A 574 -15.17 -13.81 19.28
C LEU A 574 -15.88 -14.98 19.96
N ALA A 575 -17.03 -14.73 20.60
CA ALA A 575 -17.81 -15.79 21.23
C ALA A 575 -18.27 -16.85 20.20
N VAL A 576 -18.68 -16.43 19.01
CA VAL A 576 -19.09 -17.35 17.92
C VAL A 576 -17.90 -18.12 17.34
N LEU A 577 -16.70 -17.54 17.36
CA LEU A 577 -15.50 -18.13 16.77
C LEU A 577 -14.64 -18.92 17.77
N ALA A 578 -15.10 -19.16 19.00
CA ALA A 578 -14.33 -19.92 19.99
C ALA A 578 -13.86 -21.28 19.42
N GLY A 579 -12.54 -21.51 19.46
CA GLY A 579 -11.91 -22.72 18.92
C GLY A 579 -11.74 -22.76 17.39
N ARG A 580 -12.18 -21.73 16.65
CA ARG A 580 -11.99 -21.62 15.19
C ARG A 580 -10.76 -20.78 14.86
N PRO A 581 -10.04 -21.06 13.75
CA PRO A 581 -8.82 -20.33 13.40
C PRO A 581 -9.04 -18.83 13.15
N GLU A 582 -10.23 -18.44 12.67
CA GLU A 582 -10.59 -17.04 12.41
C GLU A 582 -10.63 -16.18 13.69
N HIS A 583 -10.74 -16.81 14.86
CA HIS A 583 -10.74 -16.13 16.16
C HIS A 583 -9.51 -15.22 16.34
N LEU A 584 -8.33 -15.68 15.90
CA LEU A 584 -7.08 -14.92 16.03
C LEU A 584 -7.19 -13.53 15.41
N LEU A 585 -7.72 -13.44 14.19
CA LEU A 585 -7.79 -12.18 13.45
C LEU A 585 -8.84 -11.25 14.04
N VAL A 586 -9.99 -11.80 14.47
CA VAL A 586 -11.02 -11.01 15.16
C VAL A 586 -10.50 -10.48 16.50
N ALA A 587 -9.70 -11.25 17.24
CA ALA A 587 -9.10 -10.81 18.51
C ALA A 587 -8.09 -9.68 18.31
N ARG A 588 -7.37 -9.72 17.19
CA ARG A 588 -6.46 -8.65 16.76
C ARG A 588 -7.21 -7.39 16.35
N LEU A 589 -8.28 -7.51 15.56
CA LEU A 589 -9.15 -6.37 15.24
C LEU A 589 -9.77 -5.77 16.51
N ARG A 590 -10.10 -6.59 17.50
CA ARG A 590 -10.62 -6.13 18.79
C ARG A 590 -9.57 -5.37 19.59
N SER A 591 -8.32 -5.84 19.59
CA SER A 591 -7.18 -5.12 20.19
C SER A 591 -6.89 -3.81 19.47
N HIS A 592 -6.96 -3.80 18.14
CA HIS A 592 -6.80 -2.58 17.34
C HIS A 592 -7.88 -1.54 17.66
N LEU A 593 -9.12 -1.98 17.87
CA LEU A 593 -10.21 -1.08 18.21
C LEU A 593 -10.04 -0.43 19.60
N GLU A 594 -9.34 -1.07 20.54
CA GLU A 594 -8.98 -0.44 21.83
C GLU A 594 -8.03 0.74 21.61
N LEU A 595 -7.05 0.57 20.73
CA LEU A 595 -6.15 1.64 20.33
C LEU A 595 -6.91 2.78 19.64
N ALA A 596 -7.86 2.45 18.76
CA ALA A 596 -8.69 3.45 18.09
C ALA A 596 -9.60 4.22 19.07
N LEU A 597 -10.16 3.55 20.07
CA LEU A 597 -10.91 4.17 21.17
C LEU A 597 -10.01 5.11 22.00
N ALA A 598 -8.79 4.68 22.32
CA ALA A 598 -7.84 5.51 23.04
C ALA A 598 -7.40 6.75 22.22
N ASP A 599 -7.24 6.61 20.90
CA ASP A 599 -6.95 7.75 20.01
C ASP A 599 -8.08 8.78 20.03
N VAL A 600 -9.33 8.35 19.79
CA VAL A 600 -10.47 9.29 19.69
C VAL A 600 -10.78 9.93 21.05
N ALA A 601 -10.57 9.22 22.16
CA ALA A 601 -10.73 9.74 23.51
C ALA A 601 -9.86 10.99 23.78
N ILE A 602 -8.70 11.12 23.11
CA ILE A 602 -7.86 12.33 23.22
C ILE A 602 -8.59 13.57 22.66
N SER A 603 -9.36 13.41 21.58
CA SER A 603 -10.15 14.47 20.97
C SER A 603 -11.42 14.78 21.76
N THR A 604 -12.06 13.78 22.37
CA THR A 604 -13.33 13.96 23.10
C THR A 604 -13.14 14.32 24.58
N ALA A 605 -11.92 14.23 25.11
CA ALA A 605 -11.62 14.57 26.49
C ALA A 605 -11.97 16.04 26.84
N ALA A 606 -12.88 16.20 27.79
CA ALA A 606 -13.43 17.49 28.24
C ALA A 606 -12.45 18.33 29.08
N THR A 607 -11.46 17.70 29.72
CA THR A 607 -10.49 18.39 30.60
C THR A 607 -9.05 18.07 30.20
N ALA A 608 -8.12 18.95 30.57
CA ALA A 608 -6.69 18.72 30.34
C ALA A 608 -6.19 17.42 31.02
N GLY A 609 -6.65 17.15 32.25
CA GLY A 609 -6.32 15.92 32.98
C GLY A 609 -6.84 14.66 32.27
N ALA A 610 -8.09 14.66 31.83
CA ALA A 610 -8.66 13.55 31.06
C ALA A 610 -7.90 13.31 29.74
N ARG A 611 -7.50 14.40 29.06
CA ARG A 611 -6.70 14.33 27.84
C ARG A 611 -5.31 13.76 28.09
N ALA A 612 -4.66 14.14 29.19
CA ALA A 612 -3.37 13.59 29.59
C ALA A 612 -3.47 12.07 29.87
N THR A 613 -4.53 11.62 30.55
CA THR A 613 -4.81 10.20 30.75
C THR A 613 -5.02 9.47 29.43
N ALA A 614 -5.85 10.00 28.53
CA ALA A 614 -6.11 9.40 27.22
C ALA A 614 -4.83 9.28 26.38
N ARG A 615 -3.97 10.31 26.40
CA ARG A 615 -2.65 10.28 25.73
C ARG A 615 -1.75 9.20 26.29
N ALA A 616 -1.69 9.05 27.61
CA ALA A 616 -0.91 7.99 28.25
C ALA A 616 -1.43 6.60 27.87
N THR A 617 -2.75 6.39 27.89
CA THR A 617 -3.37 5.13 27.47
C THR A 617 -3.07 4.81 26.00
N TYR A 618 -3.24 5.78 25.10
CA TYR A 618 -2.94 5.61 23.68
C TYR A 618 -1.47 5.26 23.44
N ARG A 619 -0.54 5.97 24.09
CA ARG A 619 0.90 5.68 24.01
C ARG A 619 1.20 4.24 24.44
N THR A 620 0.70 3.83 25.61
CA THR A 620 0.91 2.47 26.13
C THR A 620 0.42 1.42 25.14
N LEU A 621 -0.83 1.55 24.67
CA LEU A 621 -1.40 0.61 23.71
C LEU A 621 -0.63 0.60 22.39
N LEU A 622 -0.23 1.76 21.87
CA LEU A 622 0.53 1.79 20.61
C LEU A 622 1.89 1.12 20.75
N GLU A 623 2.66 1.43 21.80
CA GLU A 623 3.96 0.82 22.02
C GLU A 623 3.87 -0.71 22.23
N GLU A 624 2.80 -1.20 22.87
CA GLU A 624 2.53 -2.64 23.04
C GLU A 624 2.17 -3.33 21.71
N ARG A 625 1.67 -2.60 20.71
CA ARG A 625 1.04 -3.20 19.51
C ARG A 625 1.76 -2.93 18.18
N ARG A 626 2.73 -2.00 18.14
CA ARG A 626 3.43 -1.50 16.93
C ARG A 626 4.14 -2.51 16.03
N PHE A 627 4.34 -3.75 16.47
CA PHE A 627 4.93 -4.85 15.67
C PHE A 627 3.97 -6.01 15.45
N GLN A 628 2.67 -5.81 15.71
CA GLN A 628 1.65 -6.84 15.62
C GLN A 628 0.81 -6.79 14.33
N GLY A 629 1.17 -5.90 13.37
CA GLY A 629 0.41 -5.69 12.13
C GLY A 629 -0.90 -4.93 12.34
N LEU A 630 -1.01 -4.16 13.43
CA LEU A 630 -2.22 -3.43 13.84
C LEU A 630 -2.08 -1.92 13.73
N VAL A 631 -0.87 -1.39 13.89
CA VAL A 631 -0.62 0.04 13.95
C VAL A 631 0.83 0.31 13.52
N LEU A 632 0.99 1.34 12.70
CA LEU A 632 2.29 1.88 12.37
C LEU A 632 2.67 2.97 13.39
N GLN A 633 3.84 2.84 14.01
CA GLN A 633 4.42 3.92 14.80
C GLN A 633 5.14 4.90 13.86
N ASP A 634 4.39 5.84 13.29
CA ASP A 634 4.92 6.95 12.51
C ASP A 634 4.94 8.27 13.31
N ILE A 635 5.39 9.35 12.67
CA ILE A 635 5.40 10.69 13.27
C ILE A 635 4.01 11.15 13.70
N ARG A 636 2.95 10.82 12.95
CA ARG A 636 1.58 11.28 13.21
C ARG A 636 1.01 10.58 14.43
N ALA A 637 1.33 9.31 14.62
CA ALA A 637 0.98 8.54 15.80
C ALA A 637 1.74 9.05 17.04
N VAL A 638 3.05 9.30 16.93
CA VAL A 638 3.86 9.81 18.05
C VAL A 638 3.42 11.21 18.51
N GLN A 639 3.09 12.10 17.57
CA GLN A 639 2.57 13.44 17.87
C GLN A 639 1.25 13.40 18.64
N ARG A 640 0.47 12.33 18.52
CA ARG A 640 -0.84 12.23 19.15
C ARG A 640 -0.78 12.26 20.69
N TRP A 641 0.26 11.67 21.29
CA TRP A 641 0.50 11.77 22.73
C TRP A 641 1.47 12.90 23.12
N GLY A 642 1.87 13.75 22.17
CA GLY A 642 2.81 14.85 22.38
C GLY A 642 4.29 14.46 22.31
N GLY A 643 4.61 13.28 21.77
CA GLY A 643 5.99 12.90 21.50
C GLY A 643 6.57 13.58 20.25
N THR A 644 7.89 13.47 20.10
CA THR A 644 8.62 13.94 18.91
C THR A 644 9.34 12.75 18.27
N LEU A 645 9.14 12.57 16.97
CA LEU A 645 9.87 11.62 16.13
C LEU A 645 10.19 12.35 14.82
N ALA A 646 11.44 12.44 14.39
CA ALA A 646 11.71 12.95 13.05
C ALA A 646 11.23 11.92 12.03
N HIS A 647 10.80 12.39 10.87
CA HIS A 647 10.21 11.53 9.85
C HIS A 647 11.11 10.34 9.48
N ARG A 648 12.41 10.62 9.28
CA ARG A 648 13.44 9.62 8.97
C ARG A 648 13.79 8.67 10.13
N ASP A 649 13.42 8.99 11.36
CA ASP A 649 13.87 8.23 12.54
C ASP A 649 12.97 7.01 12.83
N GLY A 650 11.79 6.93 12.21
CA GLY A 650 10.87 5.78 12.36
C GLY A 650 11.36 4.51 11.66
N HIS A 651 12.05 4.64 10.52
CA HIS A 651 12.43 3.50 9.68
C HIS A 651 13.45 2.56 10.36
N PRO A 652 14.55 3.04 10.98
CA PRO A 652 15.54 2.14 11.59
C PRO A 652 14.95 1.19 12.64
N LEU A 653 13.90 1.61 13.36
CA LEU A 653 13.24 0.79 14.36
C LEU A 653 12.68 -0.51 13.77
N TYR A 654 11.99 -0.44 12.64
CA TYR A 654 11.37 -1.58 11.96
C TYR A 654 12.37 -2.44 11.17
N ARG A 655 13.66 -2.09 11.17
CA ARG A 655 14.75 -2.87 10.53
C ARG A 655 15.50 -3.77 11.50
N LEU A 656 15.20 -3.68 12.79
CA LEU A 656 15.81 -4.51 13.81
C LEU A 656 15.07 -5.86 13.92
N PRO A 657 15.76 -6.94 14.31
CA PRO A 657 15.11 -8.23 14.59
C PRO A 657 14.19 -8.16 15.82
N ALA A 658 14.61 -7.39 16.83
CA ALA A 658 13.86 -7.17 18.06
C ALA A 658 14.08 -5.73 18.56
N HIS A 659 13.17 -5.25 19.40
CA HIS A 659 13.31 -3.97 20.06
C HIS A 659 13.12 -4.11 21.57
N ALA A 660 14.04 -3.52 22.35
CA ALA A 660 13.94 -3.48 23.79
C ALA A 660 13.92 -2.05 24.33
N SER A 661 13.14 -1.84 25.39
CA SER A 661 12.86 -0.53 25.97
C SER A 661 12.50 -0.64 27.46
N LEU A 662 12.55 0.51 28.13
CA LEU A 662 11.88 0.71 29.42
C LEU A 662 10.39 0.94 29.15
N VAL A 663 9.51 0.33 29.94
CA VAL A 663 8.06 0.62 29.88
C VAL A 663 7.78 2.05 30.38
N THR A 664 8.59 2.52 31.33
CA THR A 664 8.60 3.90 31.83
C THR A 664 10.03 4.39 31.92
N ASP A 665 10.32 5.50 31.25
CA ASP A 665 11.64 6.16 31.23
C ASP A 665 11.80 7.18 32.36
N ARG A 666 10.74 7.46 33.12
CA ARG A 666 10.73 8.37 34.26
C ARG A 666 10.02 7.73 35.46
N LEU A 667 10.65 7.78 36.62
CA LEU A 667 10.10 7.27 37.89
C LEU A 667 10.42 8.22 39.04
N THR A 668 9.62 8.16 40.11
CA THR A 668 9.91 8.85 41.37
C THR A 668 10.08 7.83 42.48
N VAL A 669 11.04 8.08 43.37
CA VAL A 669 11.31 7.24 44.55
C VAL A 669 11.69 8.12 45.74
N ALA A 670 11.22 7.80 46.94
CA ALA A 670 11.66 8.50 48.14
C ALA A 670 13.04 8.00 48.58
N ARG A 671 13.83 8.84 49.26
CA ARG A 671 15.06 8.39 49.94
C ARG A 671 14.76 7.22 50.88
N GLY A 672 15.53 6.15 50.79
CA GLY A 672 15.32 4.90 51.53
C GLY A 672 14.16 4.04 51.00
N GLY A 673 13.43 4.49 49.98
CA GLY A 673 12.33 3.77 49.37
C GLY A 673 12.75 2.96 48.14
N SER A 674 11.80 2.15 47.66
CA SER A 674 11.98 1.32 46.46
C SER A 674 10.87 1.59 45.45
N THR A 675 11.18 1.40 44.17
CA THR A 675 10.22 1.46 43.06
C THR A 675 10.47 0.33 42.06
N THR A 676 9.55 0.10 41.13
CA THR A 676 9.68 -0.94 40.11
C THR A 676 10.07 -0.35 38.77
N VAL A 677 11.17 -0.85 38.19
CA VAL A 677 11.53 -0.62 36.80
C VAL A 677 11.03 -1.80 35.97
N ARG A 678 10.38 -1.54 34.84
CA ARG A 678 9.90 -2.58 33.93
C ARG A 678 10.61 -2.46 32.60
N LEU A 679 11.19 -3.57 32.15
CA LEU A 679 11.79 -3.75 30.85
C LEU A 679 10.85 -4.56 29.95
N ARG A 680 10.90 -4.25 28.66
CA ARG A 680 10.14 -4.93 27.62
C ARG A 680 11.05 -5.14 26.41
N ALA A 681 11.02 -6.34 25.85
CA ALA A 681 11.50 -6.67 24.52
C ALA A 681 10.32 -7.13 23.65
N GLN A 682 10.35 -6.81 22.37
CA GLN A 682 9.33 -7.15 21.38
C GLN A 682 10.01 -7.77 20.16
N ASP A 683 9.36 -8.75 19.57
CA ASP A 683 9.84 -9.49 18.39
C ASP A 683 9.31 -8.79 17.13
N ILE A 684 10.22 -8.26 16.30
CA ILE A 684 9.83 -7.45 15.14
C ILE A 684 9.65 -8.33 13.91
N ASP A 685 10.56 -9.28 13.69
CA ASP A 685 10.54 -10.18 12.52
C ASP A 685 9.85 -11.52 12.80
N TRP A 686 9.39 -11.74 14.04
CA TRP A 686 8.62 -12.89 14.49
C TRP A 686 9.42 -14.20 14.50
N ARG A 687 10.74 -14.13 14.66
CA ARG A 687 11.63 -15.31 14.67
C ARG A 687 12.00 -15.79 16.07
N GLY A 688 11.52 -15.14 17.14
CA GLY A 688 11.75 -15.56 18.52
C GLY A 688 13.19 -15.29 18.97
N HIS A 689 13.49 -14.02 19.19
CA HIS A 689 14.83 -13.55 19.55
C HIS A 689 15.12 -13.58 21.06
N THR A 690 16.41 -13.65 21.41
CA THR A 690 16.86 -13.40 22.79
C THR A 690 17.51 -12.02 22.89
N VAL A 691 17.03 -11.19 23.81
CA VAL A 691 17.63 -9.89 24.12
C VAL A 691 18.27 -9.93 25.50
N THR A 692 19.58 -9.77 25.54
CA THR A 692 20.32 -9.53 26.79
C THR A 692 20.40 -8.04 27.08
N TRP A 693 20.41 -7.68 28.36
CA TRP A 693 20.57 -6.29 28.77
C TRP A 693 21.54 -6.16 29.92
N THR A 694 22.21 -5.01 29.96
CA THR A 694 23.02 -4.55 31.09
C THR A 694 22.62 -3.13 31.45
N ALA A 695 22.81 -2.75 32.71
CA ALA A 695 22.44 -1.42 33.19
C ALA A 695 23.48 -0.85 34.14
N ALA A 696 23.80 0.43 33.92
CA ALA A 696 24.65 1.21 34.80
C ALA A 696 23.78 2.18 35.62
N PHE A 697 23.93 2.13 36.94
CA PHE A 697 23.22 2.99 37.88
C PHE A 697 24.21 3.92 38.59
N PRO A 698 23.80 5.16 38.90
CA PRO A 698 24.63 6.08 39.66
C PRO A 698 24.73 5.60 41.12
N PRO A 699 25.81 5.96 41.85
CA PRO A 699 25.97 5.62 43.25
C PRO A 699 24.74 6.01 44.09
N GLY A 700 24.28 5.11 44.95
CA GLY A 700 23.11 5.31 45.81
C GLY A 700 21.78 4.90 45.20
N LEU A 701 21.73 4.52 43.92
CA LEU A 701 20.61 3.75 43.35
C LEU A 701 21.02 2.28 43.21
N THR A 702 20.34 1.38 43.93
CA THR A 702 20.67 -0.05 43.97
C THR A 702 19.54 -0.86 43.33
N PRO A 703 19.77 -1.46 42.14
CA PRO A 703 18.79 -2.33 41.51
C PRO A 703 18.86 -3.76 42.07
N SER A 704 17.80 -4.53 41.92
CA SER A 704 17.78 -5.97 42.22
C SER A 704 18.59 -6.81 41.22
N ALA A 705 18.87 -6.28 40.03
CA ALA A 705 19.78 -6.87 39.04
C ALA A 705 20.37 -5.77 38.14
N THR A 706 21.60 -5.95 37.68
CA THR A 706 22.30 -5.06 36.73
C THR A 706 22.39 -5.64 35.33
N SER A 707 21.94 -6.88 35.14
CA SER A 707 21.83 -7.53 33.83
C SER A 707 20.70 -8.56 33.83
N GLY A 708 20.30 -9.00 32.65
CA GLY A 708 19.29 -10.03 32.48
C GLY A 708 19.01 -10.35 31.01
N THR A 709 17.96 -11.14 30.81
CA THR A 709 17.56 -11.65 29.49
C THR A 709 16.05 -11.54 29.33
N LEU A 710 15.62 -11.14 28.14
CA LEU A 710 14.22 -11.02 27.71
C LEU A 710 14.03 -11.89 26.45
N THR A 711 12.96 -12.68 26.39
CA THR A 711 12.66 -13.58 25.28
C THR A 711 11.28 -13.27 24.70
N PRO A 712 11.15 -12.25 23.83
CA PRO A 712 9.90 -12.04 23.11
C PRO A 712 9.66 -13.15 22.08
N ALA A 713 8.39 -13.39 21.75
CA ALA A 713 8.01 -14.38 20.74
C ALA A 713 6.71 -13.96 20.04
N GLY A 714 6.82 -13.65 18.75
CA GLY A 714 5.68 -13.18 17.95
C GLY A 714 4.99 -11.96 18.59
N PRO A 715 3.69 -12.01 18.95
CA PRO A 715 3.01 -10.86 19.56
C PRO A 715 3.31 -10.72 21.06
N ALA A 716 3.95 -11.72 21.69
CA ALA A 716 4.18 -11.73 23.13
C ALA A 716 5.48 -11.00 23.47
N ASP A 717 5.36 -9.98 24.31
CA ASP A 717 6.50 -9.23 24.83
C ASP A 717 7.30 -10.09 25.84
N GLY A 718 8.63 -10.04 25.74
CA GLY A 718 9.51 -10.47 26.81
C GLY A 718 9.57 -9.37 27.87
N THR A 719 9.25 -9.64 29.13
CA THR A 719 9.24 -8.60 30.18
C THR A 719 10.03 -9.01 31.41
N GLN A 720 10.68 -8.03 32.04
CA GLN A 720 11.38 -8.22 33.32
C GLN A 720 11.07 -7.05 34.25
N ARG A 721 10.95 -7.35 35.55
CA ARG A 721 10.77 -6.35 36.60
C ARG A 721 12.01 -6.30 37.48
N LEU A 722 12.44 -5.09 37.80
CA LEU A 722 13.55 -4.82 38.71
C LEU A 722 13.03 -3.98 39.87
N THR A 723 13.45 -4.30 41.08
CA THR A 723 13.26 -3.40 42.23
C THR A 723 14.45 -2.45 42.26
N LEU A 724 14.19 -1.14 42.29
CA LEU A 724 15.21 -0.11 42.39
C LEU A 724 15.06 0.62 43.72
N THR A 725 16.10 0.58 44.56
CA THR A 725 16.10 1.20 45.89
C THR A 725 17.00 2.42 45.91
N ALA A 726 16.51 3.53 46.44
CA ALA A 726 17.30 4.73 46.65
C ALA A 726 17.88 4.74 48.08
N SER A 727 19.17 5.00 48.21
CA SER A 727 19.83 5.16 49.50
C SER A 727 19.16 6.27 50.32
N PRO A 728 19.01 6.11 51.65
CA PRO A 728 18.58 7.19 52.53
C PRO A 728 19.44 8.46 52.43
N SER A 729 20.72 8.31 52.06
CA SER A 729 21.69 9.39 51.90
C SER A 729 21.78 9.97 50.48
N LEU A 730 21.03 9.43 49.52
CA LEU A 730 21.09 9.91 48.13
C LEU A 730 20.53 11.34 48.03
N ALA A 731 21.24 12.23 47.34
CA ALA A 731 20.80 13.60 47.14
C ALA A 731 19.44 13.64 46.41
N THR A 732 18.55 14.55 46.82
CA THR A 732 17.29 14.79 46.10
C THR A 732 17.56 15.37 44.72
N GLY A 733 16.71 15.02 43.75
CA GLY A 733 16.85 15.48 42.37
C GLY A 733 16.80 14.33 41.36
N ALA A 734 17.09 14.65 40.10
CA ALA A 734 17.06 13.69 39.00
C ALA A 734 18.39 12.96 38.86
N HIS A 735 18.32 11.62 38.81
CA HIS A 735 19.44 10.72 38.61
C HIS A 735 19.20 9.87 37.36
N GLN A 736 20.23 9.56 36.57
CA GLN A 736 20.09 8.79 35.34
C GLN A 736 20.73 7.41 35.44
N ALA A 737 19.99 6.38 35.05
CA ALA A 737 20.53 5.05 34.76
C ALA A 737 20.44 4.77 33.26
N VAL A 738 21.42 4.04 32.72
CA VAL A 738 21.50 3.72 31.29
C VAL A 738 21.42 2.21 31.12
N PHE A 739 20.53 1.78 30.22
CA PHE A 739 20.33 0.39 29.84
C PHE A 739 20.86 0.18 28.43
N THR A 740 21.68 -0.85 28.26
CA THR A 740 22.20 -1.30 26.97
C THR A 740 21.56 -2.64 26.66
N PHE A 741 21.18 -2.85 25.39
CA PHE A 741 20.51 -4.05 24.92
C PHE A 741 21.28 -4.67 23.77
N VAL A 742 21.37 -5.99 23.76
CA VAL A 742 22.06 -6.76 22.73
C VAL A 742 21.19 -7.96 22.35
N CYS A 743 20.90 -8.08 21.05
CA CYS A 743 20.16 -9.19 20.47
C CYS A 743 21.10 -10.34 20.10
N ASP A 744 20.53 -11.46 19.66
CA ASP A 744 21.24 -12.62 19.13
C ASP A 744 22.41 -12.24 18.20
N GLY A 745 23.53 -12.97 18.29
CA GLY A 745 24.73 -12.71 17.49
C GLY A 745 25.50 -11.45 17.90
N GLY A 746 25.16 -10.81 19.02
CA GLY A 746 25.87 -9.63 19.52
C GLY A 746 25.42 -8.30 18.89
N LEU A 747 24.27 -8.30 18.19
CA LEU A 747 23.75 -7.09 17.53
C LEU A 747 23.30 -6.06 18.60
N PRO A 748 23.92 -4.87 18.66
CA PRO A 748 23.49 -3.83 19.59
C PRO A 748 22.12 -3.28 19.20
N LEU A 749 21.23 -3.12 20.17
CA LEU A 749 19.93 -2.45 20.02
C LEU A 749 19.98 -1.04 20.64
N PRO A 750 19.05 -0.13 20.28
CA PRO A 750 19.00 1.21 20.85
C PRO A 750 18.98 1.20 22.39
N PRO A 751 19.87 1.95 23.07
CA PRO A 751 19.89 2.00 24.52
C PRO A 751 18.70 2.78 25.07
N ALA A 752 18.36 2.53 26.34
CA ALA A 752 17.33 3.29 27.05
C ALA A 752 17.92 4.04 28.25
N ARG A 753 17.32 5.20 28.59
CA ARG A 753 17.70 6.00 29.75
C ARG A 753 16.53 6.07 30.71
N LEU A 754 16.79 5.77 31.98
CA LEU A 754 15.83 5.92 33.07
C LEU A 754 16.19 7.17 33.88
N THR A 755 15.28 8.12 33.97
CA THR A 755 15.38 9.25 34.89
C THR A 755 14.63 8.93 36.19
N VAL A 756 15.34 8.94 37.31
CA VAL A 756 14.81 8.65 38.64
C VAL A 756 14.83 9.94 39.45
N THR A 757 13.66 10.45 39.81
CA THR A 757 13.53 11.63 40.68
C THR A 757 13.49 11.17 42.13
N VAL A 758 14.48 11.58 42.92
CA VAL A 758 14.60 11.20 44.34
C VAL A 758 14.00 12.30 45.22
N GLY A 759 12.92 11.97 45.93
CA GLY A 759 12.18 12.86 46.84
C GLY A 759 12.56 12.70 48.32
N THR A 760 12.10 13.62 49.17
CA THR A 760 12.30 13.54 50.62
C THR A 760 11.49 12.39 51.24
N ALA A 761 12.06 11.70 52.24
CA ALA A 761 11.34 10.67 53.00
C ALA A 761 10.24 11.32 53.84
N GLY A 762 8.97 10.92 53.64
CA GLY A 762 7.84 11.36 54.48
C GLY A 762 6.78 12.26 53.83
N GLY A 763 6.88 12.58 52.54
CA GLY A 763 5.78 13.25 51.81
C GLY A 763 4.73 12.25 51.34
N SER A 764 3.53 12.28 51.91
CA SER A 764 2.39 11.49 51.43
C SER A 764 2.19 11.69 49.92
N ALA A 765 1.88 10.62 49.19
CA ALA A 765 1.60 10.63 47.77
C ALA A 765 0.41 11.56 47.43
N ALA A 766 0.69 12.81 47.09
CA ALA A 766 -0.20 13.61 46.28
C ALA A 766 0.05 13.24 44.80
N ARG A 767 -0.98 12.73 44.13
CA ARG A 767 -0.99 12.60 42.66
C ARG A 767 -0.72 13.98 42.06
N THR A 768 0.43 14.15 41.42
CA THR A 768 0.68 15.27 40.51
C THR A 768 1.26 14.73 39.23
N GLY A 769 0.37 14.31 38.33
CA GLY A 769 0.62 14.40 36.90
C GLY A 769 0.24 15.82 36.49
N GLU A 770 1.16 16.77 36.67
CA GLU A 770 0.99 18.14 36.19
C GLU A 770 2.36 18.65 35.78
N GLU A 771 2.67 18.51 34.48
CA GLU A 771 3.78 19.22 33.84
C GLU A 771 3.30 20.66 33.58
N ALA A 772 3.89 21.62 34.30
CA ALA A 772 3.91 23.00 33.85
C ALA A 772 4.97 23.14 32.73
N PRO A 773 4.67 23.81 31.61
CA PRO A 773 5.68 24.13 30.61
C PRO A 773 6.52 25.32 31.11
N MET A 774 7.84 25.22 31.00
CA MET A 774 8.78 26.33 31.23
C MET A 774 9.68 26.47 29.99
N PRO A 775 10.20 27.68 29.73
CA PRO A 775 10.07 28.43 28.47
C PRO A 775 10.94 27.99 27.29
#